data_AF-A0A1X7UX99-F1
#
_entry.id   AF-A0A1X7UX99-F1
#
_cell.length_a   1.000
_cell.length_b   1.000
_cell.length_c   1.000
_cell.angle_alpha   90.00
_cell.angle_beta   90.00
_cell.angle_gamma   90.00
#
_symmetry.space_group_name_H-M   'P 1'
#
loop_
_entity.id
_entity.type
_entity.pdbx_description
1 polymer ?
#
loop_
_entity_poly.entity_id
_entity_poly.type
_entity_poly.pdbx_seq_one_letter_code
_entity_poly.pdbx_strand_id
1 'polypeptide(L)'
;MMAASNAAPSIDEVNPIETHVTFNTDVKLLHTMAQKLYSDIETKGSGFIRSPDNLQTIIDSITNIASGMSGEDSFLKHINMLLCELKVLKIVLLKSFGKAEEELKRLSSSLTTKNTTSRIYLDEFLKHFTERESLDEGKVAEVAEHYQAKVEMNVKKLCAFLKENIVEETMETEQKNDDPVSNDSNDATPTESSSSSSGVNKSVPSTIRQARPYKFGMGKSRIIWSHDAVAALVDGVNTFGVGKWKKILQLESASSFPTHTTNTKLYDKWRNLVKYSHVEMKDANFACGTSKNLKRKADLLDLVVLVSDIMDQYEDINSSISTSIANYNVDVLQKVNELILTELTQGHASQQQHEEVKQTEKKEDEKIQEKPLRKDTSWRDMSQASVVDLIIISSYGGELAPSIDVCPKQTDNEMAYSVSGNSILARKELESLIDFYGKNKIIQLREVCPDWTGVQVSRDEQMDRIKRFFVSCQERESELAVLHYTGHGEKGTGNWCFKDGVITFEDIFGFYMDCMRGKRLTVISDCSYAGNWIRDCVKKLDEIGIPSCGHHTREHGILLRIFASCKENEESTFMAYTKEGMGNGKYFSKKLSSGQTSIYGDFREIRCSKADLPCEINSSWNDRFYAKPFVYLVRGKDRGRKAWHYVLVDEDKLESFKSQVASGDIDLSKYGKILHSGWGKDPPKDLVRRMDLKYLPTVDPDE
;
A
#
# COMPACT_ATOMS: atom_id res chain seq x y z
N MET A 1 73.94 37.56 -7.53
CA MET A 1 73.15 36.57 -6.77
C MET A 1 72.43 37.31 -5.67
N MET A 2 71.11 37.10 -5.59
CA MET A 2 70.12 37.74 -4.72
C MET A 2 69.71 39.18 -5.04
N ALA A 3 68.39 39.34 -5.05
CA ALA A 3 67.61 40.30 -5.79
C ALA A 3 67.18 41.50 -4.94
N ALA A 4 66.86 42.57 -5.66
CA ALA A 4 66.55 43.89 -5.15
C ALA A 4 65.10 44.06 -4.68
N SER A 5 64.97 44.95 -3.70
CA SER A 5 63.82 45.79 -3.34
C SER A 5 63.08 46.38 -4.53
N ASN A 6 61.75 46.48 -4.44
CA ASN A 6 61.00 47.72 -4.74
C ASN A 6 59.55 47.68 -4.21
N ALA A 7 59.15 48.78 -3.54
CA ALA A 7 57.77 49.19 -3.22
C ALA A 7 57.01 49.56 -4.51
N ALA A 8 55.69 49.45 -4.69
CA ALA A 8 54.48 50.05 -4.06
C ALA A 8 53.26 49.62 -4.97
N PRO A 9 51.98 50.05 -4.83
CA PRO A 9 51.28 50.82 -3.79
C PRO A 9 49.96 50.17 -3.28
N SER A 10 49.33 50.82 -2.30
CA SER A 10 47.98 50.57 -1.80
C SER A 10 46.90 50.73 -2.89
N ILE A 11 45.98 49.77 -2.95
CA ILE A 11 44.72 49.87 -3.71
C ILE A 11 43.58 49.91 -2.70
N ASP A 12 42.76 50.94 -2.85
CA ASP A 12 41.57 51.26 -2.08
C ASP A 12 40.55 50.10 -2.03
N GLU A 13 39.93 49.95 -0.86
CA GLU A 13 38.74 49.15 -0.63
C GLU A 13 37.59 49.59 -1.55
N VAL A 14 37.29 48.76 -2.54
CA VAL A 14 35.97 48.76 -3.17
C VAL A 14 35.17 47.65 -2.48
N ASN A 15 34.27 48.05 -1.58
CA ASN A 15 33.26 47.15 -1.01
C ASN A 15 32.43 46.52 -2.13
N PRO A 16 32.41 45.18 -2.28
CA PRO A 16 31.38 44.55 -3.09
C PRO A 16 30.06 44.72 -2.35
N ILE A 17 29.10 45.37 -3.00
CA ILE A 17 27.71 45.34 -2.57
C ILE A 17 27.24 43.89 -2.72
N GLU A 18 27.31 43.12 -1.64
CA GLU A 18 26.61 41.85 -1.52
C GLU A 18 25.11 42.15 -1.51
N THR A 19 24.46 41.97 -2.66
CA THR A 19 23.01 41.80 -2.71
C THR A 19 22.68 40.46 -2.07
N HIS A 20 22.56 40.44 -0.74
CA HIS A 20 21.92 39.35 -0.02
C HIS A 20 20.43 39.36 -0.37
N VAL A 21 20.07 38.63 -1.42
CA VAL A 21 18.69 38.22 -1.68
C VAL A 21 18.35 37.15 -0.64
N THR A 22 17.31 37.41 0.16
CA THR A 22 16.89 36.53 1.24
C THR A 22 16.04 35.39 0.68
N PHE A 23 16.46 34.14 0.95
CA PHE A 23 15.80 32.87 0.62
C PHE A 23 14.27 32.88 0.80
N ASN A 24 13.78 33.64 1.79
CA ASN A 24 12.36 33.76 2.13
C ASN A 24 11.53 34.49 1.05
N THR A 25 12.11 35.44 0.31
CA THR A 25 11.42 36.18 -0.75
C THR A 25 11.20 35.31 -2.00
N ASP A 26 12.20 34.47 -2.33
CA ASP A 26 12.16 33.61 -3.51
C ASP A 26 11.18 32.44 -3.36
N VAL A 27 11.07 31.86 -2.17
CA VAL A 27 10.11 30.77 -1.88
C VAL A 27 8.66 31.26 -1.96
N LYS A 28 8.37 32.46 -1.42
CA LYS A 28 7.02 33.07 -1.50
C LYS A 28 6.64 33.48 -2.92
N LEU A 29 7.59 34.03 -3.68
CA LEU A 29 7.40 34.35 -5.10
C LEU A 29 7.12 33.06 -5.89
N LEU A 30 7.89 32.01 -5.65
CA LEU A 30 7.73 30.73 -6.30
C LEU A 30 6.42 30.03 -5.92
N HIS A 31 5.97 30.13 -4.68
CA HIS A 31 4.65 29.65 -4.26
C HIS A 31 3.53 30.41 -4.96
N THR A 32 3.62 31.74 -5.01
CA THR A 32 2.62 32.58 -5.71
C THR A 32 2.56 32.24 -7.19
N MET A 33 3.71 31.96 -7.82
CA MET A 33 3.79 31.59 -9.22
C MET A 33 3.32 30.15 -9.48
N ALA A 34 3.62 29.21 -8.59
CA ALA A 34 3.11 27.84 -8.66
C ALA A 34 1.58 27.80 -8.48
N GLN A 35 1.05 28.58 -7.52
CA GLN A 35 -0.38 28.79 -7.31
C GLN A 35 -1.05 29.43 -8.54
N LYS A 36 -0.43 30.48 -9.10
CA LYS A 36 -0.93 31.13 -10.32
C LYS A 36 -0.91 30.17 -11.51
N LEU A 37 0.17 29.42 -11.71
CA LEU A 37 0.27 28.42 -12.78
C LEU A 37 -0.79 27.33 -12.60
N TYR A 38 -0.97 26.84 -11.38
CA TYR A 38 -1.99 25.87 -11.04
C TYR A 38 -3.40 26.40 -11.32
N SER A 39 -3.70 27.61 -10.86
CA SER A 39 -4.97 28.30 -11.12
C SER A 39 -5.19 28.54 -12.61
N ASP A 40 -4.15 28.93 -13.36
CA ASP A 40 -4.25 29.13 -14.82
C ASP A 40 -4.54 27.81 -15.53
N ILE A 41 -3.92 26.70 -15.11
CA ILE A 41 -4.21 25.35 -15.62
C ILE A 41 -5.66 24.94 -15.33
N GLU A 42 -6.16 25.17 -14.11
CA GLU A 42 -7.53 24.81 -13.73
C GLU A 42 -8.59 25.68 -14.44
N THR A 43 -8.37 27.00 -14.52
CA THR A 43 -9.38 27.96 -15.01
C THR A 43 -9.41 28.06 -16.53
N LYS A 44 -8.25 28.02 -17.19
CA LYS A 44 -8.15 28.12 -18.66
C LYS A 44 -8.14 26.74 -19.33
N GLY A 45 -8.17 25.67 -18.52
CA GLY A 45 -8.18 24.29 -18.95
C GLY A 45 -6.88 23.84 -19.61
N SER A 46 -6.89 22.59 -20.09
CA SER A 46 -5.76 21.93 -20.75
C SER A 46 -5.19 22.69 -21.95
N GLY A 47 -5.99 23.60 -22.55
CA GLY A 47 -5.58 24.47 -23.65
C GLY A 47 -4.49 25.48 -23.31
N PHE A 48 -4.37 25.90 -22.04
CA PHE A 48 -3.38 26.89 -21.63
C PHE A 48 -1.94 26.41 -21.81
N ILE A 49 -1.68 25.15 -21.45
CA ILE A 49 -0.36 24.49 -21.59
C ILE A 49 -0.16 23.83 -22.96
N ARG A 50 -1.14 23.90 -23.86
CA ARG A 50 -0.99 23.49 -25.27
C ARG A 50 -0.40 24.60 -26.16
N SER A 51 -0.28 25.83 -25.64
CA SER A 51 0.38 26.94 -26.34
C SER A 51 1.90 26.92 -26.05
N PRO A 52 2.76 26.75 -27.08
CA PRO A 52 4.21 26.82 -26.91
C PRO A 52 4.71 28.14 -26.32
N ASP A 53 4.03 29.26 -26.60
CA ASP A 53 4.40 30.59 -26.12
C ASP A 53 4.08 30.77 -24.63
N ASN A 54 2.95 30.22 -24.18
CA ASN A 54 2.59 30.20 -22.75
C ASN A 54 3.59 29.32 -21.98
N LEU A 55 3.92 28.14 -22.52
CA LEU A 55 4.93 27.27 -21.93
C LEU A 55 6.30 27.95 -21.84
N GLN A 56 6.69 28.68 -22.88
CA GLN A 56 7.95 29.42 -22.87
C GLN A 56 7.98 30.47 -21.75
N THR A 57 6.89 31.22 -21.59
CA THR A 57 6.76 32.22 -20.53
C THR A 57 6.89 31.58 -19.14
N ILE A 58 6.29 30.40 -18.95
CA ILE A 58 6.40 29.62 -17.70
C ILE A 58 7.83 29.12 -17.47
N ILE A 59 8.48 28.59 -18.52
CA ILE A 59 9.87 28.11 -18.46
C ILE A 59 10.81 29.25 -18.07
N ASP A 60 10.69 30.42 -18.70
CA ASP A 60 11.54 31.58 -18.41
C ASP A 60 11.34 32.08 -16.98
N SER A 61 10.09 32.13 -16.55
CA SER A 61 9.70 32.49 -15.19
C SER A 61 10.33 31.58 -14.13
N ILE A 62 10.23 30.26 -14.29
CA ILE A 62 10.81 29.29 -13.36
C ILE A 62 12.34 29.29 -13.45
N THR A 63 12.91 29.48 -14.65
CA THR A 63 14.37 29.53 -14.85
C THR A 63 14.99 30.73 -14.16
N ASN A 64 14.35 31.91 -14.23
CA ASN A 64 14.81 33.11 -13.54
C ASN A 64 14.86 32.90 -12.02
N ILE A 65 13.85 32.27 -11.43
CA ILE A 65 13.84 31.93 -10.00
C ILE A 65 14.95 30.94 -9.67
N ALA A 66 15.05 29.85 -10.43
CA ALA A 66 16.07 28.84 -10.21
C ALA A 66 17.50 29.41 -10.32
N SER A 67 17.70 30.47 -11.11
CA SER A 67 19.00 31.13 -11.26
C SER A 67 19.44 31.93 -10.02
N GLY A 68 18.49 32.39 -9.19
CA GLY A 68 18.76 33.04 -7.91
C GLY A 68 19.09 32.04 -6.79
N MET A 69 18.80 30.76 -7.00
CA MET A 69 19.02 29.72 -6.00
C MET A 69 20.43 29.13 -6.13
N SER A 70 21.16 29.04 -5.01
CA SER A 70 22.46 28.37 -4.93
C SER A 70 22.43 27.24 -3.88
N GLY A 71 23.11 26.13 -4.16
CA GLY A 71 23.23 24.98 -3.27
C GLY A 71 22.67 23.66 -3.84
N GLU A 72 23.12 22.53 -3.31
CA GLU A 72 22.61 21.18 -3.63
C GLU A 72 21.31 20.89 -2.86
N ASP A 73 20.32 21.76 -3.00
CA ASP A 73 19.03 21.57 -2.35
C ASP A 73 18.18 20.55 -3.11
N SER A 74 17.61 19.61 -2.37
CA SER A 74 16.53 18.73 -2.82
C SER A 74 15.40 19.48 -3.52
N PHE A 75 15.12 20.72 -3.13
CA PHE A 75 14.12 21.57 -3.74
C PHE A 75 14.51 22.04 -5.15
N LEU A 76 15.75 22.49 -5.32
CA LEU A 76 16.28 22.87 -6.63
C LEU A 76 16.28 21.69 -7.62
N LYS A 77 16.41 20.45 -7.12
CA LYS A 77 16.27 19.23 -7.93
C LYS A 77 14.85 19.06 -8.48
N HIS A 78 13.81 19.33 -7.68
CA HIS A 78 12.41 19.24 -8.13
C HIS A 78 12.08 20.33 -9.17
N ILE A 79 12.56 21.56 -8.96
CA ILE A 79 12.41 22.66 -9.92
C ILE A 79 13.06 22.32 -11.26
N ASN A 80 14.30 21.79 -11.21
CA ASN A 80 15.00 21.38 -12.43
C ASN A 80 14.28 20.25 -13.17
N MET A 81 13.68 19.29 -12.45
CA MET A 81 12.88 18.22 -13.06
C MET A 81 11.63 18.77 -13.75
N LEU A 82 10.91 19.69 -13.10
CA LEU A 82 9.75 20.36 -13.69
C LEU A 82 10.15 21.17 -14.94
N LEU A 83 11.26 21.90 -14.90
CA LEU A 83 11.80 22.61 -16.06
C LEU A 83 12.12 21.67 -17.23
N CYS A 84 12.69 20.50 -16.95
CA CYS A 84 12.95 19.49 -17.97
C CYS A 84 11.65 19.01 -18.64
N GLU A 85 10.62 18.69 -17.86
CA GLU A 85 9.35 18.23 -18.40
C GLU A 85 8.59 19.29 -19.18
N LEU A 86 8.61 20.55 -18.73
CA LEU A 86 8.04 21.68 -19.46
C LEU A 86 8.75 21.90 -20.81
N LYS A 87 10.08 21.79 -20.84
CA LYS A 87 10.87 21.88 -22.08
C LYS A 87 10.56 20.74 -23.05
N VAL A 88 10.41 19.52 -22.53
CA VAL A 88 10.00 18.34 -23.32
C VAL A 88 8.61 18.54 -23.90
N LEU A 89 7.63 18.96 -23.09
CA LEU A 89 6.28 19.23 -23.56
C LEU A 89 6.26 20.30 -24.65
N LYS A 90 7.05 21.38 -24.50
CA LYS A 90 7.21 22.42 -25.52
C LYS A 90 7.77 21.84 -26.84
N ILE A 91 8.78 20.99 -26.79
CA ILE A 91 9.34 20.34 -27.99
C ILE A 91 8.29 19.48 -28.70
N VAL A 92 7.54 18.68 -27.93
CA VAL A 92 6.48 17.81 -28.47
C VAL A 92 5.40 18.65 -29.17
N LEU A 93 4.97 19.76 -28.55
CA LEU A 93 3.98 20.66 -29.13
C LEU A 93 4.55 21.41 -30.35
N LEU A 94 5.81 21.81 -30.36
CA LEU A 94 6.41 22.46 -31.53
C LEU A 94 6.60 21.52 -32.73
N LYS A 95 6.59 20.20 -32.51
CA LYS A 95 6.64 19.21 -33.59
C LYS A 95 5.40 19.29 -34.46
N SER A 96 4.22 19.51 -33.89
CA SER A 96 2.99 19.73 -34.68
C SER A 96 2.99 21.04 -35.46
N PHE A 97 3.93 21.96 -35.17
CA PHE A 97 4.10 23.23 -35.89
C PHE A 97 5.34 23.25 -36.81
N GLY A 98 6.06 22.12 -36.96
CA GLY A 98 7.26 22.04 -37.79
C GLY A 98 8.47 22.83 -37.26
N LYS A 99 8.44 23.25 -35.99
CA LYS A 99 9.49 24.09 -35.35
C LYS A 99 10.33 23.35 -34.31
N ALA A 100 10.12 22.04 -34.14
CA ALA A 100 10.80 21.26 -33.10
C ALA A 100 12.33 21.23 -33.25
N GLU A 101 12.86 21.13 -34.47
CA GLU A 101 14.31 21.00 -34.70
C GLU A 101 15.10 22.24 -34.28
N GLU A 102 14.54 23.43 -34.51
CA GLU A 102 15.18 24.70 -34.13
C GLU A 102 15.29 24.84 -32.60
N GLU A 103 14.23 24.47 -31.88
CA GLU A 103 14.22 24.49 -30.41
C GLU A 103 15.04 23.36 -29.79
N LEU A 104 15.12 22.20 -30.44
CA LEU A 104 16.00 21.10 -30.04
C LEU A 104 17.47 21.49 -30.15
N LYS A 105 17.84 22.19 -31.24
CA LYS A 105 19.18 22.76 -31.44
C LYS A 105 19.50 23.84 -30.40
N ARG A 106 18.52 24.70 -30.07
CA ARG A 106 18.65 25.72 -29.02
C ARG A 106 18.85 25.11 -27.63
N LEU A 107 18.08 24.08 -27.28
CA LEU A 107 18.18 23.37 -26.01
C LEU A 107 19.52 22.64 -25.87
N SER A 108 19.94 21.90 -26.90
CA SER A 108 21.25 21.22 -26.95
C SER A 108 22.40 22.20 -26.70
N SER A 109 22.32 23.42 -27.25
CA SER A 109 23.32 24.48 -27.05
C SER A 109 23.29 25.08 -25.63
N SER A 110 22.11 25.17 -25.02
CA SER A 110 21.89 25.73 -23.68
C SER A 110 22.27 24.78 -22.53
N LEU A 111 22.36 23.47 -22.78
CA LEU A 111 22.63 22.43 -21.76
C LEU A 111 24.12 22.30 -21.35
N THR A 112 24.95 23.29 -21.68
CA THR A 112 26.37 23.31 -21.36
C THR A 112 26.68 23.59 -19.87
N THR A 113 25.67 23.72 -19.01
CA THR A 113 25.83 24.06 -17.58
C THR A 113 25.61 22.89 -16.62
N LYS A 114 26.62 22.63 -15.78
CA LYS A 114 26.77 21.92 -14.47
C LYS A 114 25.75 20.88 -13.91
N ASN A 115 24.50 20.76 -14.36
CA ASN A 115 23.52 19.82 -13.76
C ASN A 115 23.44 18.47 -14.51
N THR A 116 24.18 17.48 -14.02
CA THR A 116 24.33 16.15 -14.63
C THR A 116 23.00 15.38 -14.74
N THR A 117 22.08 15.52 -13.79
CA THR A 117 20.81 14.76 -13.77
C THR A 117 19.82 15.25 -14.82
N SER A 118 19.68 16.57 -14.96
CA SER A 118 18.78 17.18 -15.96
C SER A 118 19.23 16.86 -17.39
N ARG A 119 20.55 16.79 -17.59
CA ARG A 119 21.16 16.42 -18.85
C ARG A 119 20.91 14.95 -19.19
N ILE A 120 21.12 14.01 -18.26
CA ILE A 120 20.84 12.58 -18.49
C ILE A 120 19.37 12.36 -18.88
N TYR A 121 18.44 12.97 -18.14
CA TYR A 121 17.01 12.85 -18.40
C TYR A 121 16.64 13.36 -19.81
N LEU A 122 17.18 14.53 -20.19
CA LEU A 122 16.88 15.12 -21.48
C LEU A 122 17.59 14.39 -22.63
N ASP A 123 18.83 13.91 -22.43
CA ASP A 123 19.55 13.10 -23.42
C ASP A 123 18.83 11.76 -23.66
N GLU A 124 18.29 11.13 -22.62
CA GLU A 124 17.49 9.90 -22.73
C GLU A 124 16.17 10.14 -23.48
N PHE A 125 15.47 11.24 -23.15
CA PHE A 125 14.30 11.67 -23.90
C PHE A 125 14.62 11.94 -25.37
N LEU A 126 15.67 12.72 -25.65
CA LEU A 126 16.09 13.08 -27.00
C LEU A 126 16.50 11.86 -27.81
N LYS A 127 17.19 10.90 -27.19
CA LYS A 127 17.51 9.61 -27.82
C LYS A 127 16.23 8.87 -28.22
N HIS A 128 15.29 8.70 -27.30
CA HIS A 128 14.02 8.04 -27.60
C HIS A 128 13.13 8.79 -28.59
N PHE A 129 13.20 10.13 -28.60
CA PHE A 129 12.44 10.98 -29.50
C PHE A 129 13.01 10.95 -30.93
N THR A 130 14.34 10.93 -31.06
CA THR A 130 15.05 10.89 -32.35
C THR A 130 15.02 9.49 -32.97
N GLU A 131 15.12 8.43 -32.16
CA GLU A 131 14.97 7.03 -32.62
C GLU A 131 13.56 6.73 -33.14
N ARG A 132 12.56 7.56 -32.82
CA ARG A 132 11.18 7.48 -33.32
C ARG A 132 10.96 8.46 -34.48
N GLU A 133 11.65 8.25 -35.60
CA GLU A 133 11.56 9.06 -36.83
C GLU A 133 10.19 9.07 -37.53
N SER A 134 9.16 8.39 -37.02
CA SER A 134 7.83 8.30 -37.63
C SER A 134 6.66 8.45 -36.65
N LEU A 135 6.74 9.44 -35.76
CA LEU A 135 5.55 9.87 -35.03
C LEU A 135 4.56 10.50 -36.02
N ASP A 136 3.58 9.72 -36.46
CA ASP A 136 2.38 10.22 -37.11
C ASP A 136 1.67 11.26 -36.21
N GLU A 137 0.88 12.15 -36.81
CA GLU A 137 0.21 13.25 -36.09
C GLU A 137 -0.65 12.75 -34.92
N GLY A 138 -1.23 11.54 -35.03
CA GLY A 138 -2.00 10.91 -33.96
C GLY A 138 -1.17 10.57 -32.73
N LYS A 139 0.04 10.05 -32.90
CA LYS A 139 0.96 9.76 -31.78
C LYS A 139 1.54 11.02 -31.15
N VAL A 140 1.67 12.13 -31.89
CA VAL A 140 2.12 13.40 -31.31
C VAL A 140 1.13 13.90 -30.28
N ALA A 141 -0.18 13.79 -30.57
CA ALA A 141 -1.23 14.15 -29.62
C ALA A 141 -1.20 13.27 -28.35
N GLU A 142 -1.08 11.94 -28.50
CA GLU A 142 -0.99 11.01 -27.37
C GLU A 142 0.24 11.28 -26.48
N VAL A 143 1.40 11.53 -27.10
CA VAL A 143 2.63 11.89 -26.37
C VAL A 143 2.48 13.25 -25.70
N ALA A 144 1.87 14.24 -26.35
CA ALA A 144 1.61 15.55 -25.76
C ALA A 144 0.70 15.43 -24.53
N GLU A 145 -0.38 14.64 -24.61
CA GLU A 145 -1.30 14.39 -23.49
C GLU A 145 -0.60 13.68 -22.32
N HIS A 146 0.27 12.71 -22.61
CA HIS A 146 1.07 12.05 -21.59
C HIS A 146 1.98 13.03 -20.82
N TYR A 147 2.73 13.86 -21.54
CA TYR A 147 3.62 14.84 -20.92
C TYR A 147 2.86 15.98 -20.23
N GLN A 148 1.71 16.37 -20.78
CA GLN A 148 0.80 17.30 -20.14
C GLN A 148 0.34 16.79 -18.77
N ALA A 149 -0.15 15.56 -18.68
CA ALA A 149 -0.56 14.96 -17.41
C ALA A 149 0.60 14.89 -16.39
N LYS A 150 1.82 14.63 -16.88
CA LYS A 150 3.03 14.58 -16.05
C LYS A 150 3.40 15.95 -15.49
N VAL A 151 3.35 17.00 -16.32
CA VAL A 151 3.55 18.39 -15.91
C VAL A 151 2.50 18.81 -14.87
N GLU A 152 1.22 18.54 -15.13
CA GLU A 152 0.13 18.85 -14.19
C GLU A 152 0.34 18.18 -12.83
N MET A 153 0.73 16.89 -12.83
CA MET A 153 1.05 16.15 -11.60
C MET A 153 2.23 16.78 -10.85
N ASN A 154 3.30 17.18 -11.55
CA ASN A 154 4.48 17.73 -10.89
C ASN A 154 4.27 19.18 -10.41
N VAL A 155 3.47 19.99 -11.10
CA VAL A 155 3.00 21.30 -10.59
C VAL A 155 2.19 21.11 -9.31
N LYS A 156 1.29 20.11 -9.25
CA LYS A 156 0.55 19.77 -8.03
C LYS A 156 1.47 19.40 -6.88
N LYS A 157 2.47 18.54 -7.12
CA LYS A 157 3.47 18.16 -6.11
C LYS A 157 4.28 19.36 -5.62
N LEU A 158 4.71 20.24 -6.53
CA LEU A 158 5.44 21.45 -6.17
C LEU A 158 4.57 22.39 -5.31
N CYS A 159 3.29 22.57 -5.66
CA CYS A 159 2.37 23.38 -4.87
C CYS A 159 2.15 22.81 -3.45
N ALA A 160 1.97 21.49 -3.34
CA ALA A 160 1.83 20.81 -2.05
C ALA A 160 3.10 20.98 -1.19
N PHE A 161 4.27 20.70 -1.78
CA PHE A 161 5.55 20.88 -1.11
C PHE A 161 5.76 22.31 -0.61
N LEU A 162 5.50 23.31 -1.45
CA LEU A 162 5.64 24.71 -1.08
C LEU A 162 4.65 25.12 0.02
N LYS A 163 3.45 24.55 0.02
CA LYS A 163 2.44 24.81 1.06
C LYS A 163 2.89 24.26 2.42
N GLU A 164 3.46 23.06 2.46
CA GLU A 164 3.98 22.44 3.68
C GLU A 164 5.14 23.27 4.27
N ASN A 165 6.10 23.67 3.44
CA ASN A 165 7.28 24.41 3.91
C ASN A 165 6.97 25.86 4.35
N ILE A 166 5.94 26.50 3.79
CA ILE A 166 5.53 27.85 4.23
C ILE A 166 4.78 27.80 5.58
N VAL A 167 4.06 26.70 5.86
CA VAL A 167 3.31 26.52 7.13
C VAL A 167 4.27 26.28 8.30
N GLU A 168 5.32 25.50 8.11
CA GLU A 168 6.32 25.25 9.18
C GLU A 168 7.06 26.54 9.58
N GLU A 169 7.43 27.39 8.62
CA GLU A 169 8.18 28.63 8.89
C GLU A 169 7.34 29.71 9.60
N THR A 170 6.01 29.74 9.36
CA THR A 170 5.09 30.64 10.06
C THR A 170 4.87 30.24 11.52
N MET A 171 5.01 28.96 11.86
CA MET A 171 4.92 28.47 13.24
C MET A 171 6.22 28.71 14.03
N GLU A 172 7.40 28.60 13.39
CA GLU A 172 8.69 28.84 14.06
C GLU A 172 8.93 30.32 14.38
N THR A 173 8.39 31.24 13.58
CA THR A 173 8.51 32.69 13.84
C THR A 173 7.60 33.18 14.97
N GLU A 174 6.50 32.48 15.27
CA GLU A 174 5.65 32.76 16.43
C GLU A 174 6.23 32.25 17.76
N GLN A 175 7.07 31.19 17.72
CA GLN A 175 7.61 30.55 18.92
C GLN A 175 8.86 31.22 19.52
N LYS A 176 9.50 32.17 18.82
CA LYS A 176 10.74 32.84 19.25
C LYS A 176 10.55 34.11 20.10
N ASN A 177 9.32 34.49 20.44
CA ASN A 177 9.03 35.76 21.14
C ASN A 177 8.68 35.65 22.63
N ASP A 178 8.82 34.48 23.27
CA ASP A 178 8.56 34.31 24.70
C ASP A 178 9.84 33.93 25.47
N ASP A 179 10.55 34.94 26.00
CA ASP A 179 11.63 34.74 26.98
C ASP A 179 11.06 34.38 28.37
N PRO A 180 11.67 33.43 29.12
CA PRO A 180 11.19 33.07 30.44
C PRO A 180 11.76 33.98 31.54
N VAL A 181 10.85 34.55 32.34
CA VAL A 181 11.15 35.26 33.58
C VAL A 181 11.69 34.26 34.63
N SER A 182 12.88 34.55 35.16
CA SER A 182 13.51 33.84 36.26
C SER A 182 12.81 34.11 37.59
N ASN A 183 12.68 33.08 38.42
CA ASN A 183 12.40 33.26 39.85
C ASN A 183 13.22 32.24 40.66
N ASP A 184 14.31 32.73 41.23
CA ASP A 184 15.04 32.12 42.33
C ASP A 184 14.27 32.33 43.64
N SER A 185 14.13 31.29 44.46
CA SER A 185 14.38 31.41 45.92
C SER A 185 14.49 30.05 46.61
N ASN A 186 15.60 29.94 47.36
CA ASN A 186 16.02 28.94 48.34
C ASN A 186 14.89 28.52 49.34
N ASP A 187 14.93 27.41 50.08
CA ASP A 187 15.89 27.18 51.17
C ASP A 187 15.61 25.85 51.93
N ALA A 188 16.66 25.38 52.61
CA ALA A 188 16.73 24.57 53.84
C ALA A 188 16.22 23.11 53.90
N THR A 189 17.19 22.19 53.79
CA THR A 189 17.38 21.01 54.67
C THR A 189 17.81 21.48 56.09
N PRO A 190 17.81 20.69 57.21
CA PRO A 190 18.39 19.33 57.28
C PRO A 190 17.86 18.33 58.35
N THR A 191 18.55 17.17 58.36
CA THR A 191 18.97 16.34 59.52
C THR A 191 18.12 15.12 59.94
N GLU A 192 18.74 13.93 59.78
CA GLU A 192 18.93 12.81 60.75
C GLU A 192 17.70 12.17 61.44
N SER A 193 17.61 10.87 61.75
CA SER A 193 18.56 9.76 61.83
C SER A 193 17.80 8.43 62.08
N SER A 194 18.37 7.35 61.54
CA SER A 194 18.63 6.02 62.12
C SER A 194 17.57 5.16 62.86
N SER A 195 17.87 3.85 62.79
CA SER A 195 17.47 2.72 63.64
C SER A 195 16.22 1.92 63.23
N SER A 196 16.13 0.61 63.42
CA SER A 196 17.06 -0.52 63.26
C SER A 196 16.28 -1.81 63.54
N SER A 197 16.78 -2.92 62.99
CA SER A 197 16.87 -4.26 63.60
C SER A 197 15.75 -5.32 63.42
N SER A 198 16.27 -6.51 63.04
CA SER A 198 15.87 -7.89 63.39
C SER A 198 14.50 -8.40 62.92
N GLY A 199 14.37 -9.48 62.14
CA GLY A 199 15.18 -10.69 62.01
C GLY A 199 14.65 -11.78 62.94
N VAL A 200 14.14 -12.90 62.39
CA VAL A 200 14.28 -14.28 62.88
C VAL A 200 13.51 -15.27 61.98
N ASN A 201 14.23 -16.33 61.61
CA ASN A 201 13.86 -17.54 60.87
C ASN A 201 12.73 -18.37 61.52
N LYS A 202 11.99 -19.15 60.73
CA LYS A 202 12.17 -20.63 60.66
C LYS A 202 11.08 -21.38 59.87
N SER A 203 11.57 -22.44 59.23
CA SER A 203 10.98 -23.77 59.01
C SER A 203 9.87 -23.98 57.97
N VAL A 204 10.29 -24.69 56.92
CA VAL A 204 9.54 -25.62 56.07
C VAL A 204 8.80 -26.66 56.92
N PRO A 205 7.61 -27.11 56.46
CA PRO A 205 7.44 -28.56 56.30
C PRO A 205 6.82 -28.94 54.96
N SER A 206 7.36 -30.02 54.42
CA SER A 206 6.88 -30.81 53.30
C SER A 206 5.55 -31.50 53.63
N THR A 207 4.56 -31.38 52.76
CA THR A 207 3.43 -32.33 52.73
C THR A 207 2.90 -32.47 51.31
N ILE A 208 2.97 -33.71 50.82
CA ILE A 208 2.36 -34.22 49.60
C ILE A 208 0.85 -33.93 49.65
N ARG A 209 0.34 -33.16 48.68
CA ARG A 209 -1.10 -33.01 48.43
C ARG A 209 -1.44 -33.54 47.04
N GLN A 210 -2.29 -34.55 47.03
CA GLN A 210 -2.91 -35.15 45.87
C GLN A 210 -3.64 -34.10 45.02
N ALA A 211 -3.43 -34.16 43.70
CA ALA A 211 -4.07 -33.30 42.73
C ALA A 211 -5.60 -33.46 42.78
N ARG A 212 -6.30 -32.34 42.99
CA ARG A 212 -7.75 -32.25 42.76
C ARG A 212 -8.01 -32.11 41.25
N PRO A 213 -9.12 -32.65 40.71
CA PRO A 213 -9.43 -32.52 39.29
C PRO A 213 -9.70 -31.06 38.96
N TYR A 214 -8.97 -30.54 37.97
CA TYR A 214 -9.15 -29.21 37.42
C TYR A 214 -10.52 -29.16 36.72
N LYS A 215 -11.51 -28.48 37.32
CA LYS A 215 -12.76 -28.16 36.63
C LYS A 215 -12.46 -27.08 35.59
N PHE A 216 -12.56 -27.44 34.31
CA PHE A 216 -12.60 -26.47 33.21
C PHE A 216 -13.74 -25.47 33.46
N GLY A 217 -13.38 -24.23 33.76
CA GLY A 217 -14.33 -23.12 33.72
C GLY A 217 -14.71 -22.87 32.27
N MET A 218 -15.98 -23.06 31.92
CA MET A 218 -16.51 -22.62 30.63
C MET A 218 -16.26 -21.12 30.49
N GLY A 219 -15.43 -20.74 29.52
CA GLY A 219 -15.17 -19.33 29.19
C GLY A 219 -16.48 -18.62 28.87
N LYS A 220 -16.70 -17.45 29.49
CA LYS A 220 -17.89 -16.62 29.22
C LYS A 220 -17.88 -16.23 27.74
N SER A 221 -18.88 -16.70 26.98
CA SER A 221 -19.06 -16.34 25.58
C SER A 221 -19.08 -14.81 25.43
N ARG A 222 -18.21 -14.28 24.55
CA ARG A 222 -18.11 -12.84 24.27
C ARG A 222 -19.36 -12.44 23.47
N ILE A 223 -20.19 -11.56 24.03
CA ILE A 223 -21.43 -11.11 23.39
C ILE A 223 -21.08 -10.17 22.24
N ILE A 224 -21.45 -10.58 21.02
CA ILE A 224 -21.29 -9.78 19.81
C ILE A 224 -22.49 -8.82 19.69
N TRP A 225 -22.22 -7.54 19.39
CA TRP A 225 -23.25 -6.53 19.15
C TRP A 225 -23.38 -6.31 17.65
N SER A 226 -24.58 -6.45 17.10
CA SER A 226 -24.87 -6.10 15.71
C SER A 226 -24.84 -4.59 15.50
N HIS A 227 -24.72 -4.17 14.24
CA HIS A 227 -24.79 -2.76 13.86
C HIS A 227 -26.13 -2.13 14.31
N ASP A 228 -27.23 -2.84 14.08
CA ASP A 228 -28.57 -2.37 14.47
C ASP A 228 -28.71 -2.22 15.99
N ALA A 229 -28.12 -3.14 16.77
CA ALA A 229 -28.07 -3.03 18.23
C ALA A 229 -27.26 -1.80 18.69
N VAL A 230 -26.20 -1.44 17.98
CA VAL A 230 -25.41 -0.24 18.27
C VAL A 230 -26.19 1.02 17.90
N ALA A 231 -26.82 1.05 16.72
CA ALA A 231 -27.66 2.16 16.27
C ALA A 231 -28.85 2.40 17.22
N ALA A 232 -29.56 1.34 17.62
CA ALA A 232 -30.65 1.42 18.58
C ALA A 232 -30.20 1.91 19.98
N LEU A 233 -28.98 1.56 20.40
CA LEU A 233 -28.40 2.08 21.64
C LEU A 233 -28.07 3.57 21.52
N VAL A 234 -27.46 4.01 20.42
CA VAL A 234 -27.15 5.43 20.17
C VAL A 234 -28.43 6.26 20.11
N ASP A 235 -29.43 5.80 19.35
CA ASP A 235 -30.73 6.46 19.23
C ASP A 235 -31.46 6.54 20.58
N GLY A 236 -31.44 5.45 21.35
CA GLY A 236 -32.01 5.42 22.70
C GLY A 236 -31.30 6.39 23.65
N VAL A 237 -29.98 6.54 23.56
CA VAL A 237 -29.23 7.52 24.37
C VAL A 237 -29.51 8.96 23.93
N ASN A 238 -29.61 9.23 22.62
CA ASN A 238 -29.99 10.54 22.10
C ASN A 238 -31.40 10.93 22.52
N THR A 239 -32.33 9.97 22.55
CA THR A 239 -33.74 10.20 22.89
C THR A 239 -33.96 10.39 24.39
N PHE A 240 -33.35 9.56 25.24
CA PHE A 240 -33.65 9.55 26.69
C PHE A 240 -32.52 10.12 27.56
N GLY A 241 -31.33 10.33 27.01
CA GLY A 241 -30.13 10.76 27.73
C GLY A 241 -29.33 9.60 28.33
N VAL A 242 -28.04 9.84 28.51
CA VAL A 242 -27.08 8.88 29.13
C VAL A 242 -27.57 8.48 30.52
N GLY A 243 -27.52 7.18 30.83
CA GLY A 243 -27.92 6.66 32.14
C GLY A 243 -29.38 6.19 32.22
N LYS A 244 -30.22 6.46 31.21
CA LYS A 244 -31.62 5.99 31.18
C LYS A 244 -31.78 4.60 30.56
N TRP A 245 -30.89 3.66 30.90
CA TRP A 245 -30.81 2.31 30.31
C TRP A 245 -32.11 1.51 30.42
N LYS A 246 -32.84 1.66 31.53
CA LYS A 246 -34.12 0.97 31.74
C LYS A 246 -35.19 1.43 30.74
N LYS A 247 -35.19 2.71 30.34
CA LYS A 247 -36.09 3.24 29.31
C LYS A 247 -35.66 2.79 27.92
N ILE A 248 -34.35 2.75 27.66
CA ILE A 248 -33.78 2.30 26.39
C ILE A 248 -34.09 0.82 26.14
N LEU A 249 -34.04 -0.03 27.18
CA LEU A 249 -34.45 -1.45 27.08
C LEU A 249 -35.94 -1.67 26.80
N GLN A 250 -36.78 -0.64 26.96
CA GLN A 250 -38.23 -0.72 26.74
C GLN A 250 -38.64 -0.22 25.35
N LEU A 251 -37.69 0.25 24.54
CA LEU A 251 -37.95 0.64 23.16
C LEU A 251 -38.30 -0.57 22.29
N GLU A 252 -39.12 -0.37 21.26
CA GLU A 252 -39.35 -1.41 20.24
C GLU A 252 -38.06 -1.81 19.52
N SER A 253 -37.14 -0.84 19.33
CA SER A 253 -35.81 -1.08 18.78
C SER A 253 -34.89 -1.92 19.69
N ALA A 254 -35.25 -2.12 20.96
CA ALA A 254 -34.51 -3.00 21.88
C ALA A 254 -34.58 -4.48 21.49
N SER A 255 -35.50 -4.85 20.59
CA SER A 255 -35.55 -6.17 19.95
C SER A 255 -34.27 -6.53 19.19
N SER A 256 -33.50 -5.52 18.76
CA SER A 256 -32.21 -5.70 18.10
C SER A 256 -31.06 -6.01 19.08
N PHE A 257 -31.24 -5.79 20.39
CA PHE A 257 -30.17 -6.03 21.36
C PHE A 257 -29.90 -7.53 21.57
N PRO A 258 -28.66 -7.92 21.92
CA PRO A 258 -28.35 -9.30 22.25
C PRO A 258 -29.26 -9.88 23.33
N THR A 259 -29.55 -11.17 23.27
CA THR A 259 -30.37 -11.85 24.27
C THR A 259 -29.78 -11.66 25.67
N HIS A 260 -30.66 -11.37 26.65
CA HIS A 260 -30.29 -11.03 28.03
C HIS A 260 -29.42 -9.78 28.18
N THR A 261 -29.67 -8.75 27.36
CA THR A 261 -29.07 -7.42 27.58
C THR A 261 -29.62 -6.80 28.87
N THR A 262 -28.72 -6.34 29.74
CA THR A 262 -29.05 -5.69 31.01
C THR A 262 -28.60 -4.23 30.99
N ASN A 263 -29.09 -3.42 31.94
CA ASN A 263 -28.65 -2.03 32.09
C ASN A 263 -27.13 -1.88 32.15
N THR A 264 -26.45 -2.81 32.84
CA THR A 264 -24.99 -2.83 32.95
C THR A 264 -24.32 -3.08 31.60
N LYS A 265 -24.86 -3.99 30.78
CA LYS A 265 -24.32 -4.28 29.44
C LYS A 265 -24.47 -3.10 28.48
N LEU A 266 -25.61 -2.39 28.54
CA LEU A 266 -25.80 -1.16 27.76
C LEU A 266 -24.84 -0.06 28.21
N TYR A 267 -24.68 0.12 29.53
CA TYR A 267 -23.73 1.07 30.09
C TYR A 267 -22.30 0.76 29.65
N ASP A 268 -21.85 -0.49 29.75
CA ASP A 268 -20.50 -0.89 29.35
C ASP A 268 -20.27 -0.68 27.86
N LYS A 269 -21.26 -1.02 27.02
CA LYS A 269 -21.18 -0.81 25.57
C LYS A 269 -21.13 0.68 25.24
N TRP A 270 -21.98 1.50 25.85
CA TRP A 270 -21.98 2.95 25.67
C TRP A 270 -20.66 3.59 26.12
N ARG A 271 -20.15 3.19 27.30
CA ARG A 271 -18.85 3.65 27.80
C ARG A 271 -17.73 3.32 26.81
N ASN A 272 -17.76 2.14 26.20
CA ASN A 272 -16.78 1.77 25.19
C ASN A 272 -16.95 2.64 23.93
N LEU A 273 -18.17 2.85 23.43
CA LEU A 273 -18.44 3.73 22.28
C LEU A 273 -17.91 5.16 22.52
N VAL A 274 -18.18 5.74 23.69
CA VAL A 274 -17.72 7.09 24.07
C VAL A 274 -16.19 7.16 24.23
N LYS A 275 -15.57 6.08 24.73
CA LYS A 275 -14.10 6.00 24.80
C LYS A 275 -13.48 6.03 23.41
N TYR A 276 -14.08 5.36 22.43
CA TYR A 276 -13.59 5.40 21.05
C TYR A 276 -13.85 6.77 20.39
N SER A 277 -14.99 7.43 20.65
CA SER A 277 -15.27 8.76 20.09
C SER A 277 -14.42 9.89 20.69
N HIS A 278 -13.95 9.77 21.94
CA HIS A 278 -13.05 10.75 22.56
C HIS A 278 -11.58 10.60 22.15
N VAL A 279 -11.20 9.47 21.55
CA VAL A 279 -9.87 9.31 20.94
C VAL A 279 -9.79 10.11 19.63
N GLU A 280 -10.90 10.29 18.90
CA GLU A 280 -10.96 11.08 17.66
C GLU A 280 -11.02 12.61 17.89
N MET A 281 -11.40 13.11 19.08
CA MET A 281 -11.58 14.55 19.33
C MET A 281 -10.42 15.24 20.06
N LYS A 282 -9.36 14.53 20.48
CA LYS A 282 -8.21 15.16 21.17
C LYS A 282 -7.28 15.94 20.23
N ASP A 283 -7.45 15.82 18.92
CA ASP A 283 -6.65 16.53 17.92
C ASP A 283 -7.32 17.84 17.43
N ALA A 284 -8.44 18.27 18.03
CA ALA A 284 -9.12 19.52 17.65
C ALA A 284 -9.80 20.21 18.84
N ASN A 285 -9.04 20.98 19.64
CA ASN A 285 -9.38 22.30 20.22
C ASN A 285 -8.62 22.66 21.51
N PHE A 286 -7.70 23.62 21.39
CA PHE A 286 -7.30 24.64 22.38
C PHE A 286 -7.37 25.95 21.56
N ALA A 287 -8.04 27.07 21.88
CA ALA A 287 -8.47 27.64 23.15
C ALA A 287 -9.61 28.67 22.95
N CYS A 288 -10.33 28.99 24.03
CA CYS A 288 -11.18 30.18 24.18
C CYS A 288 -10.69 30.93 25.44
N GLY A 289 -10.37 32.23 25.30
CA GLY A 289 -9.91 33.06 26.42
C GLY A 289 -9.78 34.55 26.06
N THR A 290 -10.32 35.41 26.93
CA THR A 290 -10.72 36.82 26.77
C THR A 290 -9.63 37.91 26.86
N SER A 291 -9.83 38.99 26.07
CA SER A 291 -9.71 40.44 26.33
C SER A 291 -8.58 41.01 27.23
N LYS A 292 -7.68 41.80 26.61
CA LYS A 292 -7.19 43.14 27.04
C LYS A 292 -6.01 43.61 26.16
N ASN A 293 -6.14 44.76 25.46
CA ASN A 293 -5.21 45.90 25.55
C ASN A 293 -5.43 46.96 24.44
N LEU A 294 -5.93 48.13 24.86
CA LEU A 294 -5.84 49.39 24.14
C LEU A 294 -4.39 49.88 24.17
N LYS A 295 -3.57 49.48 23.19
CA LYS A 295 -2.37 50.23 22.79
C LYS A 295 -1.97 50.06 21.31
N ARG A 296 -2.73 49.27 20.54
CA ARG A 296 -2.48 48.99 19.11
C ARG A 296 -3.26 49.88 18.14
N LYS A 297 -3.79 51.03 18.58
CA LYS A 297 -4.70 51.85 17.75
C LYS A 297 -3.98 52.84 16.82
N ALA A 298 -2.69 53.08 17.00
CA ALA A 298 -1.91 53.96 16.13
C ALA A 298 -1.37 53.19 14.90
N ASP A 299 -0.84 51.98 15.09
CA ASP A 299 -0.26 51.19 14.00
C ASP A 299 -1.32 50.55 13.08
N LEU A 300 -2.55 50.36 13.58
CA LEU A 300 -3.68 49.84 12.79
C LEU A 300 -4.24 50.87 11.80
N LEU A 301 -4.02 52.17 12.01
CA LEU A 301 -4.54 53.20 11.12
C LEU A 301 -3.67 53.36 9.87
N ASP A 302 -2.35 53.23 10.00
CA ASP A 302 -1.42 53.23 8.86
C ASP A 302 -1.56 51.97 7.99
N LEU A 303 -1.93 50.84 8.61
CA LEU A 303 -2.20 49.59 7.90
C LEU A 303 -3.52 49.61 7.13
N VAL A 304 -4.53 50.34 7.63
CA VAL A 304 -5.82 50.53 6.93
C VAL A 304 -5.67 51.46 5.71
N VAL A 305 -4.80 52.47 5.80
CA VAL A 305 -4.49 53.35 4.65
C VAL A 305 -3.76 52.56 3.56
N LEU A 306 -2.76 51.74 3.92
CA LEU A 306 -2.03 50.90 2.96
C LEU A 306 -2.92 49.85 2.28
N VAL A 307 -3.85 49.24 3.02
CA VAL A 307 -4.80 48.26 2.47
C VAL A 307 -5.82 48.93 1.54
N SER A 308 -6.23 50.18 1.82
CA SER A 308 -7.10 50.95 0.92
C SER A 308 -6.40 51.24 -0.41
N ASP A 309 -5.14 51.68 -0.38
CA ASP A 309 -4.36 51.98 -1.60
C ASP A 309 -4.12 50.73 -2.47
N ILE A 310 -3.97 49.56 -1.85
CA ILE A 310 -3.84 48.27 -2.56
C ILE A 310 -5.18 47.84 -3.17
N MET A 311 -6.29 48.09 -2.49
CA MET A 311 -7.64 47.75 -2.99
C MET A 311 -8.03 48.64 -4.17
N ASP A 312 -7.67 49.92 -4.15
CA ASP A 312 -7.92 50.85 -5.26
C ASP A 312 -7.09 50.46 -6.50
N GLN A 313 -5.82 50.07 -6.32
CA GLN A 313 -5.00 49.53 -7.42
C GLN A 313 -5.53 48.19 -7.97
N TYR A 314 -6.13 47.36 -7.10
CA TYR A 314 -6.72 46.08 -7.49
C TYR A 314 -8.00 46.27 -8.33
N GLU A 315 -8.82 47.27 -8.02
CA GLU A 315 -10.02 47.61 -8.81
C GLU A 315 -9.68 48.16 -10.20
N ASP A 316 -8.66 49.00 -10.33
CA ASP A 316 -8.19 49.51 -11.62
C ASP A 316 -7.64 48.39 -12.52
N ILE A 317 -6.91 47.43 -11.95
CA ILE A 317 -6.40 46.26 -12.68
C ILE A 317 -7.56 45.34 -13.12
N ASN A 318 -8.53 45.08 -12.24
CA ASN A 318 -9.69 44.23 -12.58
C ASN A 318 -10.62 44.88 -13.62
N SER A 319 -10.76 46.20 -13.63
CA SER A 319 -11.50 46.95 -14.64
C SER A 319 -10.84 46.84 -16.03
N SER A 320 -9.51 46.96 -16.07
CA SER A 320 -8.72 46.86 -17.30
C SER A 320 -8.72 45.43 -17.87
N ILE A 321 -8.68 44.41 -17.00
CA ILE A 321 -8.78 42.99 -17.36
C ILE A 321 -10.20 42.65 -17.84
N SER A 322 -11.25 43.12 -17.16
CA SER A 322 -12.63 42.88 -17.57
C SER A 322 -12.95 43.47 -18.94
N THR A 323 -12.40 44.65 -19.24
CA THR A 323 -12.54 45.29 -20.55
C THR A 323 -11.80 44.52 -21.65
N SER A 324 -10.61 43.96 -21.35
CA SER A 324 -9.86 43.12 -22.29
C SER A 324 -10.55 41.76 -22.54
N ILE A 325 -11.13 41.15 -21.51
CA ILE A 325 -11.87 39.89 -21.61
C ILE A 325 -13.18 40.07 -22.39
N ALA A 326 -13.90 41.17 -22.18
CA ALA A 326 -15.11 41.49 -22.93
C ALA A 326 -14.82 41.65 -24.44
N ASN A 327 -13.71 42.29 -24.80
CA ASN A 327 -13.31 42.46 -26.19
C ASN A 327 -12.81 41.15 -26.85
N TYR A 328 -12.16 40.27 -26.08
CA TYR A 328 -11.69 38.97 -26.57
C TYR A 328 -12.85 37.98 -26.80
N ASN A 329 -13.87 37.99 -25.93
CA ASN A 329 -15.01 37.07 -26.04
C ASN A 329 -15.93 37.37 -27.24
N VAL A 330 -16.02 38.63 -27.67
CA VAL A 330 -16.82 39.00 -28.86
C VAL A 330 -16.20 38.44 -30.14
N ASP A 331 -14.87 38.48 -30.28
CA ASP A 331 -14.16 38.01 -31.48
C ASP A 331 -14.15 36.47 -31.60
N VAL A 332 -14.11 35.78 -30.45
CA VAL A 332 -14.20 34.31 -30.39
C VAL A 332 -15.62 33.81 -30.66
N LEU A 333 -16.65 34.47 -30.08
CA LEU A 333 -18.05 34.09 -30.31
C LEU A 333 -18.48 34.31 -31.77
N GLN A 334 -17.93 35.31 -32.45
CA GLN A 334 -18.21 35.55 -33.87
C GLN A 334 -17.60 34.47 -34.77
N LYS A 335 -16.36 34.02 -34.49
CA LYS A 335 -15.71 32.91 -35.22
C LYS A 335 -16.37 31.55 -34.96
N VAL A 336 -16.82 31.30 -33.72
CA VAL A 336 -17.54 30.06 -33.37
C VAL A 336 -18.91 30.01 -34.05
N ASN A 337 -19.63 31.14 -34.15
CA ASN A 337 -20.91 31.18 -34.88
C ASN A 337 -20.73 30.94 -36.39
N GLU A 338 -19.67 31.45 -37.01
CA GLU A 338 -19.38 31.16 -38.43
C GLU A 338 -19.04 29.69 -38.68
N LEU A 339 -18.31 29.05 -37.76
CA LEU A 339 -18.00 27.62 -37.82
C LEU A 339 -19.25 26.73 -37.65
N ILE A 340 -20.12 27.07 -36.68
CA ILE A 340 -21.38 26.35 -36.44
C ILE A 340 -22.33 26.47 -37.64
N LEU A 341 -22.42 27.64 -38.28
CA LEU A 341 -23.22 27.85 -39.49
C LEU A 341 -22.69 27.03 -40.69
N THR A 342 -21.38 26.80 -40.76
CA THR A 342 -20.74 26.01 -41.81
C THR A 342 -20.93 24.50 -41.60
N GLU A 343 -20.89 24.01 -40.35
CA GLU A 343 -21.18 22.60 -40.04
C GLU A 343 -22.67 22.26 -40.20
N LEU A 344 -23.58 23.16 -39.82
CA LEU A 344 -25.02 22.95 -39.98
C LEU A 344 -25.44 22.87 -41.45
N THR A 345 -24.73 23.56 -42.35
CA THR A 345 -25.00 23.45 -43.81
C THR A 345 -24.44 22.17 -44.42
N GLN A 346 -23.40 21.56 -43.83
CA GLN A 346 -22.84 20.28 -44.29
C GLN A 346 -23.56 19.06 -43.69
N GLY A 347 -24.07 19.15 -42.45
CA GLY A 347 -24.79 18.06 -41.78
C GLY A 347 -26.14 17.69 -42.38
N HIS A 348 -26.83 18.65 -43.04
CA HIS A 348 -28.12 18.41 -43.69
C HIS A 348 -28.02 17.55 -44.96
N ALA A 349 -26.83 17.38 -45.55
CA ALA A 349 -26.63 16.50 -46.72
C ALA A 349 -26.41 15.02 -46.35
N SER A 350 -26.03 14.73 -45.09
CA SER A 350 -25.69 13.36 -44.64
C SER A 350 -26.79 12.65 -43.86
N GLN A 351 -27.82 13.38 -43.38
CA GLN A 351 -28.96 12.78 -42.66
C GLN A 351 -29.94 12.00 -43.54
N GLN A 352 -29.96 12.22 -44.87
CA GLN A 352 -30.84 11.47 -45.78
C GLN A 352 -30.37 10.03 -46.08
N GLN A 353 -29.14 9.65 -45.75
CA GLN A 353 -28.63 8.29 -45.99
C GLN A 353 -28.68 7.37 -44.75
N HIS A 354 -28.96 7.90 -43.56
CA HIS A 354 -28.91 7.14 -42.30
C HIS A 354 -30.27 6.59 -41.83
N GLU A 355 -31.37 6.96 -42.51
CA GLU A 355 -32.74 6.56 -42.16
C GLU A 355 -33.19 5.25 -42.84
N GLU A 356 -32.53 4.79 -43.91
CA GLU A 356 -32.82 3.50 -44.55
C GLU A 356 -32.21 2.28 -43.81
N VAL A 357 -31.16 2.47 -43.01
CA VAL A 357 -30.48 1.36 -42.30
C VAL A 357 -31.20 0.97 -40.99
N LYS A 358 -31.88 1.92 -40.35
CA LYS A 358 -32.56 1.74 -39.04
C LYS A 358 -33.85 0.91 -39.07
N GLN A 359 -34.40 0.58 -40.24
CA GLN A 359 -35.60 -0.27 -40.33
C GLN A 359 -35.30 -1.77 -40.35
N THR A 360 -34.03 -2.17 -40.48
CA THR A 360 -33.62 -3.59 -40.54
C THR A 360 -33.30 -4.19 -39.17
N GLU A 361 -32.89 -3.37 -38.18
CA GLU A 361 -32.44 -3.86 -36.86
C GLU A 361 -33.58 -3.97 -35.82
N LYS A 362 -34.78 -3.46 -36.12
CA LYS A 362 -35.89 -3.40 -35.15
C LYS A 362 -36.77 -4.67 -35.10
N LYS A 363 -36.31 -5.80 -35.66
CA LYS A 363 -37.05 -7.08 -35.69
C LYS A 363 -36.40 -8.23 -34.88
N GLU A 364 -35.27 -8.01 -34.21
CA GLU A 364 -34.62 -9.07 -33.43
C GLU A 364 -34.74 -8.93 -31.89
N ASP A 365 -35.25 -7.81 -31.37
CA ASP A 365 -35.24 -7.56 -29.91
C ASP A 365 -36.51 -7.95 -29.12
N GLU A 366 -37.47 -8.68 -29.72
CA GLU A 366 -38.59 -9.28 -28.99
C GLU A 366 -38.44 -10.80 -28.82
N LYS A 367 -37.40 -11.21 -28.08
CA LYS A 367 -37.34 -12.55 -27.47
C LYS A 367 -36.44 -12.58 -26.23
N ILE A 368 -36.86 -11.88 -25.17
CA ILE A 368 -36.30 -12.08 -23.83
C ILE A 368 -36.82 -13.42 -23.31
N GLN A 369 -36.11 -14.50 -23.63
CA GLN A 369 -36.17 -15.76 -22.90
C GLN A 369 -35.24 -15.66 -21.69
N GLU A 370 -35.71 -16.23 -20.58
CA GLU A 370 -34.99 -16.44 -19.33
C GLU A 370 -33.52 -16.81 -19.57
N LYS A 371 -32.59 -16.07 -18.94
CA LYS A 371 -31.17 -16.40 -18.97
C LYS A 371 -31.01 -17.84 -18.46
N PRO A 372 -30.44 -18.77 -19.25
CA PRO A 372 -30.25 -20.13 -18.79
C PRO A 372 -29.31 -20.10 -17.60
N LEU A 373 -29.70 -20.81 -16.53
CA LEU A 373 -28.84 -21.17 -15.42
C LEU A 373 -27.50 -21.63 -16.00
N ARG A 374 -26.39 -20.96 -15.64
CA ARG A 374 -25.04 -21.31 -16.12
C ARG A 374 -24.89 -22.83 -15.97
N LYS A 375 -24.66 -23.53 -17.09
CA LYS A 375 -24.33 -24.96 -17.08
C LYS A 375 -23.26 -25.18 -16.03
N ASP A 376 -23.47 -26.13 -15.12
CA ASP A 376 -22.51 -26.55 -14.11
C ASP A 376 -21.16 -26.82 -14.76
N THR A 377 -20.32 -25.79 -14.82
CA THR A 377 -18.88 -25.97 -15.01
C THR A 377 -18.45 -26.80 -13.83
N SER A 378 -17.84 -27.95 -14.10
CA SER A 378 -17.39 -28.83 -13.02
C SER A 378 -16.58 -28.00 -12.03
N TRP A 379 -16.65 -28.29 -10.73
CA TRP A 379 -15.88 -27.59 -9.69
C TRP A 379 -14.36 -27.53 -9.96
N ARG A 380 -13.88 -28.29 -10.96
CA ARG A 380 -12.51 -28.37 -11.45
C ARG A 380 -12.15 -27.27 -12.46
N ASP A 381 -13.14 -26.67 -13.12
CA ASP A 381 -12.94 -25.66 -14.16
C ASP A 381 -13.03 -24.26 -13.55
N MET A 382 -12.00 -23.88 -12.80
CA MET A 382 -11.83 -22.47 -12.44
C MET A 382 -11.42 -21.71 -13.69
N SER A 383 -12.36 -20.98 -14.31
CA SER A 383 -12.04 -20.07 -15.40
C SER A 383 -10.96 -19.09 -14.95
N GLN A 384 -10.06 -18.75 -15.87
CA GLN A 384 -9.13 -17.65 -15.66
C GLN A 384 -9.93 -16.39 -15.30
N ALA A 385 -9.48 -15.67 -14.29
CA ALA A 385 -10.13 -14.45 -13.86
C ALA A 385 -10.13 -13.44 -15.00
N SER A 386 -11.32 -12.95 -15.36
CA SER A 386 -11.45 -11.91 -16.39
C SER A 386 -10.99 -10.53 -15.89
N VAL A 387 -11.15 -10.29 -14.58
CA VAL A 387 -10.73 -9.05 -13.89
C VAL A 387 -10.10 -9.42 -12.56
N VAL A 388 -8.91 -8.87 -12.30
CA VAL A 388 -8.15 -9.07 -11.06
C VAL A 388 -7.90 -7.73 -10.39
N ASP A 389 -8.43 -7.53 -9.19
CA ASP A 389 -8.15 -6.34 -8.39
C ASP A 389 -6.90 -6.57 -7.55
N LEU A 390 -5.99 -5.60 -7.55
CA LEU A 390 -4.72 -5.67 -6.82
C LEU A 390 -4.54 -4.46 -5.91
N ILE A 391 -4.10 -4.70 -4.67
CA ILE A 391 -3.50 -3.69 -3.80
C ILE A 391 -2.08 -4.11 -3.44
N ILE A 392 -1.15 -3.15 -3.47
CA ILE A 392 0.23 -3.35 -3.02
C ILE A 392 0.44 -2.58 -1.72
N ILE A 393 0.92 -3.27 -0.69
CA ILE A 393 1.25 -2.70 0.61
C ILE A 393 2.74 -2.89 0.82
N SER A 394 3.45 -1.81 1.11
CA SER A 394 4.85 -1.90 1.50
C SER A 394 5.03 -1.58 2.98
N SER A 395 6.08 -2.10 3.61
CA SER A 395 6.52 -1.66 4.93
C SER A 395 8.03 -1.80 5.14
N TYR A 396 8.70 -0.66 5.10
CA TYR A 396 10.16 -0.50 5.21
C TYR A 396 10.54 0.62 6.20
N GLY A 397 9.62 1.02 7.09
CA GLY A 397 9.84 2.07 8.08
C GLY A 397 10.96 1.71 9.08
N GLY A 398 11.78 2.70 9.44
CA GLY A 398 12.99 2.49 10.26
C GLY A 398 12.77 2.42 11.77
N GLU A 399 11.76 3.11 12.31
CA GLU A 399 11.43 3.06 13.74
C GLU A 399 10.17 2.22 13.96
N LEU A 400 10.37 0.97 14.34
CA LEU A 400 9.31 0.03 14.71
C LEU A 400 9.23 -0.06 16.24
N ALA A 401 8.03 -0.26 16.78
CA ALA A 401 7.84 -0.36 18.22
C ALA A 401 8.77 -1.42 18.84
N PRO A 402 9.46 -1.14 19.97
CA PRO A 402 10.44 -2.07 20.56
C PRO A 402 9.87 -3.44 20.96
N SER A 403 8.55 -3.57 21.03
CA SER A 403 7.86 -4.83 21.30
C SER A 403 7.80 -5.79 20.11
N ILE A 404 8.12 -5.33 18.91
CA ILE A 404 8.06 -6.13 17.68
C ILE A 404 9.45 -6.68 17.41
N ASP A 405 9.58 -8.01 17.36
CA ASP A 405 10.84 -8.68 16.98
C ASP A 405 10.94 -8.73 15.45
N VAL A 406 11.43 -7.64 14.87
CA VAL A 406 11.44 -7.44 13.43
C VAL A 406 12.64 -8.15 12.81
N CYS A 407 12.38 -8.95 11.78
CA CYS A 407 13.40 -9.43 10.86
C CYS A 407 13.34 -8.63 9.55
N PRO A 408 14.27 -7.69 9.32
CA PRO A 408 14.29 -6.91 8.10
C PRO A 408 14.61 -7.78 6.89
N LYS A 409 14.33 -7.26 5.69
CA LYS A 409 14.79 -7.90 4.46
C LYS A 409 16.31 -7.75 4.37
N GLN A 410 16.96 -8.85 4.01
CA GLN A 410 18.39 -8.90 3.75
C GLN A 410 18.74 -8.19 2.45
N THR A 411 19.97 -7.67 2.39
CA THR A 411 20.53 -6.97 1.24
C THR A 411 21.87 -7.60 0.89
N ASP A 412 22.06 -7.94 -0.39
CA ASP A 412 23.32 -8.51 -0.88
C ASP A 412 24.39 -7.42 -1.13
N ASN A 413 24.01 -6.13 -1.04
CA ASN A 413 24.88 -4.99 -1.31
C ASN A 413 25.41 -4.34 -0.03
N GLU A 414 26.73 -4.17 0.06
CA GLU A 414 27.41 -3.42 1.13
C GLU A 414 26.99 -1.94 1.20
N MET A 415 26.43 -1.37 0.12
CA MET A 415 25.94 0.02 0.09
C MET A 415 24.68 0.27 0.93
N ALA A 416 24.02 -0.80 1.42
CA ALA A 416 22.74 -0.74 2.10
C ALA A 416 22.83 -0.55 3.63
N TYR A 417 24.02 -0.48 4.22
CA TYR A 417 24.17 -0.26 5.66
C TYR A 417 23.77 1.16 6.13
N SER A 418 23.44 2.06 5.20
CA SER A 418 22.87 3.37 5.53
C SER A 418 21.35 3.35 5.49
N VAL A 419 20.69 4.11 6.37
CA VAL A 419 19.22 4.30 6.39
C VAL A 419 18.70 4.79 5.03
N SER A 420 19.47 5.62 4.33
CA SER A 420 19.16 6.08 2.98
C SER A 420 19.24 4.96 1.94
N GLY A 421 20.16 4.01 2.08
CA GLY A 421 20.30 2.84 1.22
C GLY A 421 19.07 1.94 1.23
N ASN A 422 18.54 1.62 2.41
CA ASN A 422 17.33 0.80 2.54
C ASN A 422 16.10 1.47 1.93
N SER A 423 15.95 2.78 2.11
CA SER A 423 14.85 3.54 1.50
C SER A 423 14.90 3.52 -0.03
N ILE A 424 16.10 3.54 -0.62
CA ILE A 424 16.29 3.44 -2.07
C ILE A 424 15.92 2.04 -2.57
N LEU A 425 16.33 0.98 -1.86
CA LEU A 425 16.00 -0.41 -2.22
C LEU A 425 14.50 -0.67 -2.13
N ALA A 426 13.85 -0.20 -1.06
CA ALA A 426 12.41 -0.28 -0.87
C ALA A 426 11.64 0.35 -2.03
N ARG A 427 12.03 1.56 -2.46
CA ARG A 427 11.41 2.24 -3.62
C ARG A 427 11.61 1.46 -4.91
N LYS A 428 12.82 0.99 -5.18
CA LYS A 428 13.13 0.18 -6.38
C LYS A 428 12.32 -1.11 -6.43
N GLU A 429 12.14 -1.78 -5.29
CA GLU A 429 11.30 -2.97 -5.20
C GLU A 429 9.84 -2.63 -5.50
N LEU A 430 9.30 -1.58 -4.89
CA LEU A 430 7.93 -1.15 -5.15
C LEU A 430 7.70 -0.75 -6.63
N GLU A 431 8.61 0.02 -7.21
CA GLU A 431 8.57 0.40 -8.64
C GLU A 431 8.61 -0.83 -9.54
N SER A 432 9.45 -1.82 -9.20
CA SER A 432 9.53 -3.09 -9.95
C SER A 432 8.24 -3.89 -9.88
N LEU A 433 7.55 -3.90 -8.73
CA LEU A 433 6.23 -4.52 -8.60
C LEU A 433 5.18 -3.80 -9.43
N ILE A 434 5.14 -2.47 -9.38
CA ILE A 434 4.20 -1.65 -10.18
C ILE A 434 4.41 -1.92 -11.67
N ASP A 435 5.66 -1.92 -12.14
CA ASP A 435 6.00 -2.23 -13.53
C ASP A 435 5.62 -3.67 -13.91
N PHE A 436 5.89 -4.64 -13.04
CA PHE A 436 5.51 -6.03 -13.27
C PHE A 436 4.00 -6.19 -13.46
N TYR A 437 3.19 -5.62 -12.56
CA TYR A 437 1.75 -5.72 -12.63
C TYR A 437 1.14 -4.86 -13.75
N GLY A 438 1.72 -3.69 -14.03
CA GLY A 438 1.26 -2.78 -15.08
C GLY A 438 1.37 -3.38 -16.49
N LYS A 439 2.24 -4.36 -16.71
CA LYS A 439 2.34 -5.11 -17.97
C LYS A 439 1.15 -6.04 -18.21
N ASN A 440 0.40 -6.41 -17.17
CA ASN A 440 -0.71 -7.35 -17.27
C ASN A 440 -2.05 -6.60 -17.33
N LYS A 441 -2.66 -6.56 -18.52
CA LYS A 441 -3.94 -5.86 -18.77
C LYS A 441 -5.14 -6.41 -17.97
N ILE A 442 -5.04 -7.62 -17.44
CA ILE A 442 -6.10 -8.25 -16.63
C ILE A 442 -6.08 -7.71 -15.19
N ILE A 443 -4.91 -7.23 -14.74
CA ILE A 443 -4.70 -6.77 -13.37
C ILE A 443 -4.99 -5.28 -13.29
N GLN A 444 -5.95 -4.93 -12.44
CA GLN A 444 -6.31 -3.56 -12.12
C GLN A 444 -5.66 -3.21 -10.77
N LEU A 445 -4.51 -2.54 -10.84
CA LEU A 445 -3.86 -1.98 -9.66
C LEU A 445 -4.73 -0.85 -9.09
N ARG A 446 -5.35 -1.11 -7.93
CA ARG A 446 -6.30 -0.20 -7.28
C ARG A 446 -5.61 0.81 -6.41
N GLU A 447 -4.64 0.36 -5.62
CA GLU A 447 -3.97 1.20 -4.65
C GLU A 447 -2.54 0.69 -4.41
N VAL A 448 -1.64 1.63 -4.14
CA VAL A 448 -0.28 1.37 -3.68
C VAL A 448 -0.11 2.12 -2.36
N CYS A 449 0.22 1.39 -1.30
CA CYS A 449 0.37 1.91 0.05
C CYS A 449 1.86 1.88 0.43
N PRO A 450 2.64 2.91 0.07
CA PRO A 450 4.03 2.97 0.46
C PRO A 450 4.18 3.24 1.96
N ASP A 451 5.09 2.52 2.60
CA ASP A 451 5.60 2.80 3.93
C ASP A 451 7.12 2.64 3.94
N TRP A 452 7.81 3.75 4.22
CA TRP A 452 9.25 3.88 4.39
C TRP A 452 9.54 5.10 5.28
N THR A 453 10.80 5.32 5.64
CA THR A 453 11.21 6.46 6.48
C THR A 453 10.67 7.80 5.95
N GLY A 454 9.93 8.53 6.79
CA GLY A 454 9.25 9.79 6.45
C GLY A 454 7.82 9.64 5.90
N VAL A 455 7.37 8.43 5.58
CA VAL A 455 6.00 8.12 5.11
C VAL A 455 5.52 6.86 5.82
N GLN A 456 5.55 6.86 7.17
CA GLN A 456 5.20 5.66 7.93
C GLN A 456 3.71 5.59 8.24
N VAL A 457 3.09 4.46 7.96
CA VAL A 457 1.66 4.23 8.12
C VAL A 457 1.44 3.35 9.35
N SER A 458 0.36 3.60 10.09
CA SER A 458 0.00 2.75 11.22
C SER A 458 -0.54 1.40 10.76
N ARG A 459 -0.41 0.38 11.60
CA ARG A 459 -1.03 -0.93 11.46
C ARG A 459 -2.54 -0.80 11.25
N ASP A 460 -3.20 0.03 12.05
CA ASP A 460 -4.66 0.20 11.99
C ASP A 460 -5.11 0.91 10.71
N GLU A 461 -4.39 1.93 10.26
CA GLU A 461 -4.67 2.59 8.98
C GLU A 461 -4.49 1.64 7.79
N GLN A 462 -3.47 0.77 7.80
CA GLN A 462 -3.28 -0.25 6.77
C GLN A 462 -4.40 -1.29 6.80
N MET A 463 -4.83 -1.71 8.00
CA MET A 463 -5.97 -2.60 8.15
C MET A 463 -7.27 -2.00 7.60
N ASP A 464 -7.50 -0.70 7.80
CA ASP A 464 -8.67 -0.01 7.24
C ASP A 464 -8.61 0.08 5.70
N ARG A 465 -7.41 0.26 5.11
CA ARG A 465 -7.21 0.20 3.66
C ARG A 465 -7.52 -1.19 3.11
N ILE A 466 -7.00 -2.25 3.72
CA ILE A 466 -7.28 -3.64 3.33
C ILE A 466 -8.78 -3.93 3.41
N LYS A 467 -9.43 -3.50 4.48
CA LYS A 467 -10.87 -3.68 4.67
C LYS A 467 -11.67 -2.97 3.59
N ARG A 468 -11.38 -1.70 3.29
CA ARG A 468 -12.02 -0.96 2.20
C ARG A 468 -11.79 -1.63 0.85
N PHE A 469 -10.57 -2.13 0.62
CA PHE A 469 -10.25 -2.88 -0.59
C PHE A 469 -11.12 -4.14 -0.72
N PHE A 470 -11.27 -4.94 0.34
CA PHE A 470 -12.14 -6.13 0.32
C PHE A 470 -13.61 -5.79 0.10
N VAL A 471 -14.14 -4.77 0.77
CA VAL A 471 -15.52 -4.30 0.54
C VAL A 471 -15.72 -3.88 -0.92
N SER A 472 -14.78 -3.12 -1.49
CA SER A 472 -14.86 -2.71 -2.90
C SER A 472 -14.78 -3.89 -3.87
N CYS A 473 -13.97 -4.90 -3.57
CA CYS A 473 -13.91 -6.13 -4.37
C CYS A 473 -15.22 -6.93 -4.27
N GLN A 474 -15.93 -6.83 -3.14
CA GLN A 474 -17.24 -7.47 -2.97
C GLN A 474 -18.32 -6.79 -3.84
N GLU A 475 -18.34 -5.46 -3.85
CA GLU A 475 -19.28 -4.64 -4.62
C GLU A 475 -19.03 -4.70 -6.13
N ARG A 476 -17.77 -4.88 -6.53
CA ARG A 476 -17.39 -5.04 -7.94
C ARG A 476 -17.60 -6.48 -8.41
N GLU A 477 -17.73 -6.64 -9.74
CA GLU A 477 -17.69 -7.95 -10.40
C GLU A 477 -16.27 -8.54 -10.49
N SER A 478 -15.31 -8.05 -9.68
CA SER A 478 -13.97 -8.60 -9.63
C SER A 478 -14.01 -10.07 -9.23
N GLU A 479 -13.43 -10.93 -10.05
CA GLU A 479 -13.47 -12.38 -9.80
C GLU A 479 -12.32 -12.86 -8.90
N LEU A 480 -11.31 -12.01 -8.69
CA LEU A 480 -10.13 -12.29 -7.88
C LEU A 480 -9.58 -11.00 -7.27
N ALA A 481 -9.36 -11.03 -5.95
CA ALA A 481 -8.58 -10.02 -5.23
C ALA A 481 -7.14 -10.53 -5.00
N VAL A 482 -6.16 -9.66 -5.17
CA VAL A 482 -4.76 -9.89 -4.88
C VAL A 482 -4.28 -8.86 -3.86
N LEU A 483 -3.70 -9.37 -2.77
CA LEU A 483 -3.07 -8.58 -1.73
C LEU A 483 -1.57 -8.88 -1.78
N HIS A 484 -0.77 -7.91 -2.22
CA HIS A 484 0.69 -8.05 -2.26
C HIS A 484 1.31 -7.21 -1.16
N TYR A 485 1.86 -7.87 -0.14
CA TYR A 485 2.69 -7.25 0.87
C TYR A 485 4.17 -7.42 0.54
N THR A 486 4.95 -6.35 0.62
CA THR A 486 6.41 -6.39 0.48
C THR A 486 7.07 -5.55 1.58
N GLY A 487 7.87 -6.17 2.44
CA GLY A 487 8.37 -5.45 3.62
C GLY A 487 9.06 -6.30 4.65
N HIS A 488 9.10 -5.78 5.87
CA HIS A 488 9.64 -6.47 7.04
C HIS A 488 8.68 -7.54 7.58
N GLY A 489 9.24 -8.65 8.05
CA GLY A 489 8.48 -9.73 8.67
C GLY A 489 8.81 -9.85 10.15
N GLU A 490 7.83 -10.17 10.99
CA GLU A 490 8.06 -10.49 12.39
C GLU A 490 8.75 -11.86 12.49
N LYS A 491 9.79 -11.93 13.31
CA LYS A 491 10.64 -13.10 13.44
C LYS A 491 9.85 -14.30 13.94
N GLY A 492 9.96 -15.41 13.21
CA GLY A 492 9.29 -16.67 13.55
C GLY A 492 7.80 -16.74 13.24
N THR A 493 7.16 -15.64 12.81
CA THR A 493 5.73 -15.61 12.44
C THR A 493 5.49 -15.14 11.01
N GLY A 494 6.39 -14.31 10.46
CA GLY A 494 6.20 -13.66 9.17
C GLY A 494 5.05 -12.65 9.16
N ASN A 495 4.56 -12.21 10.32
CA ASN A 495 3.54 -11.16 10.40
C ASN A 495 4.09 -9.85 9.82
N TRP A 496 3.21 -9.05 9.22
CA TRP A 496 3.63 -7.84 8.52
C TRP A 496 3.86 -6.73 9.54
N CYS A 497 5.10 -6.24 9.64
CA CYS A 497 5.49 -5.26 10.64
C CYS A 497 5.17 -3.84 10.17
N PHE A 498 4.60 -3.02 11.06
CA PHE A 498 4.38 -1.59 10.89
C PHE A 498 4.86 -0.85 12.15
N LYS A 499 4.93 0.49 12.09
CA LYS A 499 5.52 1.32 13.15
C LYS A 499 5.00 1.03 14.56
N ASP A 500 3.71 0.70 14.66
CA ASP A 500 2.97 0.57 15.92
C ASP A 500 2.36 -0.82 16.14
N GLY A 501 2.62 -1.79 15.26
CA GLY A 501 2.09 -3.14 15.42
C GLY A 501 2.35 -4.06 14.25
N VAL A 502 1.70 -5.22 14.29
CA VAL A 502 1.77 -6.23 13.23
C VAL A 502 0.39 -6.54 12.66
N ILE A 503 0.33 -6.89 11.38
CA ILE A 503 -0.83 -7.54 10.77
C ILE A 503 -0.55 -9.04 10.67
N THR A 504 -1.43 -9.83 11.27
CA THR A 504 -1.31 -11.28 11.32
C THR A 504 -2.07 -11.98 10.20
N PHE A 505 -1.79 -13.25 9.95
CA PHE A 505 -2.63 -14.07 9.06
C PHE A 505 -4.10 -14.08 9.50
N GLU A 506 -4.36 -14.20 10.81
CA GLU A 506 -5.72 -14.25 11.37
C GLU A 506 -6.49 -12.96 11.10
N ASP A 507 -5.82 -11.81 11.15
CA ASP A 507 -6.42 -10.51 10.82
C ASP A 507 -6.94 -10.49 9.37
N ILE A 508 -6.11 -10.90 8.41
CA ILE A 508 -6.48 -10.96 6.99
C ILE A 508 -7.53 -12.03 6.73
N PHE A 509 -7.39 -13.21 7.35
CA PHE A 509 -8.33 -14.30 7.20
C PHE A 509 -9.71 -13.93 7.76
N GLY A 510 -9.78 -13.23 8.90
CA GLY A 510 -11.02 -12.72 9.47
C GLY A 510 -11.75 -11.80 8.51
N PHE A 511 -11.07 -10.78 7.97
CA PHE A 511 -11.66 -9.88 6.98
C PHE A 511 -12.05 -10.58 5.68
N TYR A 512 -11.25 -11.56 5.25
CA TYR A 512 -11.60 -12.38 4.10
C TYR A 512 -12.92 -13.12 4.34
N MET A 513 -13.09 -13.74 5.51
CA MET A 513 -14.30 -14.47 5.86
C MET A 513 -15.52 -13.56 6.05
N ASP A 514 -15.32 -12.33 6.50
CA ASP A 514 -16.39 -11.36 6.72
C ASP A 514 -16.85 -10.67 5.43
N CYS A 515 -15.92 -10.30 4.55
CA CYS A 515 -16.20 -9.44 3.40
C CYS A 515 -16.13 -10.13 2.04
N MET A 516 -15.33 -11.20 1.91
CA MET A 516 -14.93 -11.78 0.62
C MET A 516 -15.18 -13.30 0.56
N ARG A 517 -15.94 -13.86 1.49
CA ARG A 517 -16.27 -15.28 1.52
C ARG A 517 -16.97 -15.70 0.22
N GLY A 518 -16.48 -16.77 -0.39
CA GLY A 518 -16.93 -17.25 -1.70
C GLY A 518 -16.28 -16.54 -2.89
N LYS A 519 -15.50 -15.46 -2.67
CA LYS A 519 -14.64 -14.85 -3.70
C LYS A 519 -13.20 -15.33 -3.56
N ARG A 520 -12.46 -15.29 -4.67
CA ARG A 520 -11.06 -15.71 -4.71
C ARG A 520 -10.17 -14.63 -4.09
N LEU A 521 -9.28 -15.04 -3.19
CA LEU A 521 -8.23 -14.19 -2.62
C LEU A 521 -6.87 -14.84 -2.89
N THR A 522 -5.93 -14.05 -3.41
CA THR A 522 -4.51 -14.39 -3.43
C THR A 522 -3.75 -13.44 -2.52
N VAL A 523 -3.02 -13.99 -1.56
CA VAL A 523 -2.09 -13.24 -0.73
C VAL A 523 -0.67 -13.52 -1.22
N ILE A 524 0.11 -12.48 -1.43
CA ILE A 524 1.54 -12.56 -1.73
C ILE A 524 2.25 -11.88 -0.57
N SER A 525 2.90 -12.67 0.27
CA SER A 525 3.66 -12.20 1.42
C SER A 525 5.15 -12.24 1.08
N ASP A 526 5.69 -11.09 0.69
CA ASP A 526 7.09 -10.92 0.36
C ASP A 526 7.86 -10.28 1.52
N CYS A 527 8.18 -11.10 2.52
CA CYS A 527 8.90 -10.72 3.73
C CYS A 527 9.59 -11.93 4.38
N SER A 528 10.44 -11.68 5.38
CA SER A 528 11.11 -12.73 6.14
C SER A 528 10.08 -13.57 6.89
N TYR A 529 10.32 -14.88 7.02
CA TYR A 529 9.43 -15.85 7.68
C TYR A 529 8.03 -15.98 7.05
N ALA A 530 7.80 -15.45 5.84
CA ALA A 530 6.49 -15.41 5.17
C ALA A 530 5.82 -16.79 4.99
N GLY A 531 6.61 -17.87 4.92
CA GLY A 531 6.07 -19.22 4.82
C GLY A 531 5.13 -19.59 5.96
N ASN A 532 5.26 -18.95 7.14
CA ASN A 532 4.40 -19.22 8.29
C ASN A 532 2.93 -18.88 8.01
N TRP A 533 2.62 -17.98 7.06
CA TRP A 533 1.23 -17.72 6.68
C TRP A 533 0.56 -18.92 6.02
N ILE A 534 1.31 -19.75 5.28
CA ILE A 534 0.80 -21.01 4.74
C ILE A 534 0.53 -21.98 5.89
N ARG A 535 1.45 -22.05 6.86
CA ARG A 535 1.32 -22.88 8.06
C ARG A 535 0.11 -22.50 8.90
N ASP A 536 -0.12 -21.21 9.08
CA ASP A 536 -1.24 -20.71 9.87
C ASP A 536 -2.57 -20.89 9.14
N CYS A 537 -2.59 -20.77 7.81
CA CYS A 537 -3.76 -21.17 7.01
C CYS A 537 -4.08 -22.65 7.18
N VAL A 538 -3.06 -23.53 7.11
CA VAL A 538 -3.21 -24.97 7.33
C VAL A 538 -3.82 -25.25 8.71
N LYS A 539 -3.25 -24.68 9.78
CA LYS A 539 -3.78 -24.82 11.14
C LYS A 539 -5.22 -24.33 11.23
N LYS A 540 -5.52 -23.18 10.63
CA LYS A 540 -6.86 -22.57 10.69
C LYS A 540 -7.91 -23.46 10.03
N LEU A 541 -7.60 -24.04 8.87
CA LEU A 541 -8.51 -24.96 8.19
C LEU A 541 -8.74 -26.24 9.00
N ASP A 542 -7.70 -26.75 9.67
CA ASP A 542 -7.81 -27.90 10.57
C ASP A 542 -8.64 -27.58 11.82
N GLU A 543 -8.48 -26.38 12.41
CA GLU A 543 -9.26 -25.89 13.54
C GLU A 543 -10.75 -25.79 13.22
N ILE A 544 -11.09 -25.37 11.99
CA ILE A 544 -12.48 -25.29 11.50
C ILE A 544 -13.01 -26.68 11.10
N GLY A 545 -12.14 -27.69 11.02
CA GLY A 545 -12.50 -29.07 10.69
C GLY A 545 -12.75 -29.29 9.19
N ILE A 546 -12.12 -28.49 8.33
CA ILE A 546 -12.24 -28.61 6.87
C ILE A 546 -11.23 -29.65 6.38
N PRO A 547 -11.66 -30.76 5.77
CA PRO A 547 -10.73 -31.75 5.24
C PRO A 547 -9.82 -31.16 4.15
N SER A 548 -8.64 -31.76 3.99
CA SER A 548 -7.56 -31.28 3.13
C SER A 548 -7.80 -31.45 1.63
N CYS A 549 -8.89 -30.89 1.12
CA CYS A 549 -9.19 -30.85 -0.29
C CYS A 549 -9.90 -29.56 -0.70
N GLY A 550 -9.70 -29.21 -1.97
CA GLY A 550 -10.27 -28.05 -2.62
C GLY A 550 -11.79 -28.09 -2.75
N HIS A 551 -12.40 -29.27 -2.71
CA HIS A 551 -13.86 -29.42 -2.70
C HIS A 551 -14.44 -28.86 -1.39
N HIS A 552 -13.93 -29.32 -0.25
CA HIS A 552 -14.47 -28.90 1.05
C HIS A 552 -14.18 -27.43 1.34
N THR A 553 -13.01 -26.89 0.94
CA THR A 553 -12.75 -25.45 1.07
C THR A 553 -13.73 -24.62 0.25
N ARG A 554 -14.03 -25.02 -0.99
CA ARG A 554 -15.04 -24.37 -1.84
C ARG A 554 -16.43 -24.42 -1.22
N GLU A 555 -16.87 -25.56 -0.70
CA GLU A 555 -18.17 -25.69 0.00
C GLU A 555 -18.29 -24.74 1.19
N HIS A 556 -17.17 -24.47 1.87
CA HIS A 556 -17.12 -23.52 2.98
C HIS A 556 -16.93 -22.07 2.52
N GLY A 557 -16.84 -21.81 1.21
CA GLY A 557 -16.60 -20.49 0.63
C GLY A 557 -15.17 -19.98 0.84
N ILE A 558 -14.20 -20.86 1.06
CA ILE A 558 -12.79 -20.51 1.27
C ILE A 558 -12.02 -20.75 -0.02
N LEU A 559 -11.75 -19.67 -0.75
CA LEU A 559 -11.05 -19.67 -2.03
C LEU A 559 -9.72 -18.92 -1.94
N LEU A 560 -8.86 -19.39 -1.03
CA LEU A 560 -7.61 -18.74 -0.69
C LEU A 560 -6.39 -19.39 -1.38
N ARG A 561 -5.48 -18.55 -1.87
CA ARG A 561 -4.14 -18.92 -2.31
C ARG A 561 -3.13 -18.01 -1.60
N ILE A 562 -2.00 -18.56 -1.16
CA ILE A 562 -0.93 -17.81 -0.51
C ILE A 562 0.39 -18.10 -1.24
N PHE A 563 1.11 -17.06 -1.61
CA PHE A 563 2.50 -17.12 -2.03
C PHE A 563 3.37 -16.48 -0.95
N ALA A 564 4.46 -17.15 -0.58
CA ALA A 564 5.45 -16.64 0.36
C ALA A 564 6.81 -16.54 -0.32
N SER A 565 7.53 -15.45 -0.08
CA SER A 565 8.85 -15.25 -0.70
C SER A 565 9.93 -16.19 -0.17
N CYS A 566 9.76 -16.70 1.04
CA CYS A 566 10.68 -17.61 1.73
C CYS A 566 9.94 -18.66 2.57
N LYS A 567 10.65 -19.68 3.07
CA LYS A 567 10.11 -20.68 4.01
C LYS A 567 9.88 -20.11 5.42
N GLU A 568 9.25 -20.92 6.27
CA GLU A 568 8.86 -20.55 7.65
C GLU A 568 10.04 -20.21 8.58
N ASN A 569 11.26 -20.58 8.21
CA ASN A 569 12.47 -20.38 8.99
C ASN A 569 13.58 -19.68 8.18
N GLU A 570 13.21 -19.05 7.07
CA GLU A 570 14.12 -18.33 6.20
C GLU A 570 13.83 -16.82 6.25
N GLU A 571 14.87 -16.04 5.98
CA GLU A 571 14.77 -14.60 5.84
C GLU A 571 14.69 -14.24 4.36
N SER A 572 14.04 -13.11 4.06
CA SER A 572 13.84 -12.68 2.68
C SER A 572 14.85 -11.63 2.25
N THR A 573 15.21 -11.65 0.97
CA THR A 573 16.15 -10.70 0.36
C THR A 573 15.41 -9.70 -0.53
N PHE A 574 15.79 -8.42 -0.49
CA PHE A 574 15.27 -7.38 -1.37
C PHE A 574 15.30 -7.78 -2.85
N MET A 575 14.22 -7.51 -3.57
CA MET A 575 14.03 -7.74 -5.01
C MET A 575 14.14 -9.19 -5.50
N ALA A 576 14.64 -10.13 -4.71
CA ALA A 576 14.86 -11.51 -5.14
C ALA A 576 13.53 -12.17 -5.54
N TYR A 577 12.48 -12.02 -4.72
CA TYR A 577 11.16 -12.54 -5.05
C TYR A 577 10.53 -11.84 -6.26
N THR A 578 10.62 -10.52 -6.32
CA THR A 578 10.11 -9.72 -7.45
C THR A 578 10.76 -10.12 -8.79
N LYS A 579 12.08 -10.38 -8.80
CA LYS A 579 12.83 -10.74 -10.01
C LYS A 579 12.64 -12.20 -10.43
N GLU A 580 12.59 -13.12 -9.48
CA GLU A 580 12.70 -14.55 -9.76
C GLU A 580 11.50 -15.38 -9.28
N GLY A 581 10.81 -14.90 -8.25
CA GLY A 581 9.70 -15.59 -7.58
C GLY A 581 8.36 -15.39 -8.27
N MET A 582 8.11 -14.23 -8.89
CA MET A 582 6.84 -13.89 -9.55
C MET A 582 6.63 -14.54 -10.95
N GLY A 583 7.40 -15.57 -11.29
CA GLY A 583 7.29 -16.27 -12.59
C GLY A 583 6.03 -17.15 -12.72
N ASN A 584 5.74 -17.60 -13.96
CA ASN A 584 4.55 -18.34 -14.35
C ASN A 584 4.33 -19.66 -13.56
N GLY A 585 3.70 -19.55 -12.38
CA GLY A 585 2.65 -20.43 -11.84
C GLY A 585 2.91 -21.93 -11.64
N LYS A 586 4.09 -22.47 -11.94
CA LYS A 586 4.30 -23.93 -12.01
C LYS A 586 5.12 -24.56 -10.88
N TYR A 587 5.75 -23.80 -10.00
CA TYR A 587 6.74 -24.38 -9.07
C TYR A 587 6.23 -24.44 -7.63
N PHE A 588 6.05 -25.66 -7.10
CA PHE A 588 5.67 -25.97 -5.71
C PHE A 588 6.68 -25.45 -4.66
N SER A 589 7.88 -25.11 -5.09
CA SER A 589 8.86 -24.33 -4.33
C SER A 589 10.00 -23.95 -5.27
N LYS A 590 10.56 -22.75 -5.16
CA LYS A 590 11.71 -22.34 -5.99
C LYS A 590 12.81 -21.76 -5.10
N LYS A 591 14.00 -22.36 -5.16
CA LYS A 591 15.19 -21.74 -4.57
C LYS A 591 15.62 -20.57 -5.45
N LEU A 592 15.66 -19.38 -4.89
CA LEU A 592 16.05 -18.13 -5.56
C LEU A 592 17.57 -17.99 -5.53
N SER A 593 18.12 -17.13 -6.39
CA SER A 593 19.55 -16.86 -6.44
C SER A 593 20.12 -16.32 -5.11
N SER A 594 19.29 -15.61 -4.34
CA SER A 594 19.65 -15.14 -2.99
C SER A 594 19.72 -16.24 -1.93
N GLY A 595 19.40 -17.49 -2.29
CA GLY A 595 19.47 -18.65 -1.40
C GLY A 595 18.16 -18.99 -0.68
N GLN A 596 17.25 -18.02 -0.51
CA GLN A 596 15.90 -18.26 0.03
C GLN A 596 15.07 -19.16 -0.90
N THR A 597 14.09 -19.85 -0.33
CA THR A 597 13.18 -20.75 -1.06
C THR A 597 11.76 -20.21 -1.01
N SER A 598 11.25 -19.72 -2.15
CA SER A 598 9.84 -19.35 -2.23
C SER A 598 8.95 -20.59 -2.20
N ILE A 599 7.79 -20.45 -1.57
CA ILE A 599 6.80 -21.51 -1.43
C ILE A 599 5.39 -20.97 -1.68
N TYR A 600 4.45 -21.83 -2.03
CA TYR A 600 3.05 -21.44 -2.19
C TYR A 600 2.10 -22.52 -1.66
N GLY A 601 0.91 -22.09 -1.25
CA GLY A 601 -0.20 -22.95 -0.90
C GLY A 601 -1.45 -22.54 -1.68
N ASP A 602 -1.94 -23.41 -2.56
CA ASP A 602 -3.27 -23.26 -3.16
C ASP A 602 -4.27 -24.20 -2.50
N PHE A 603 -5.11 -23.64 -1.63
CA PHE A 603 -6.10 -24.37 -0.83
C PHE A 603 -7.36 -24.73 -1.64
N ARG A 604 -7.41 -24.34 -2.93
CA ARG A 604 -8.52 -24.59 -3.85
C ARG A 604 -8.21 -25.75 -4.79
N GLU A 605 -6.95 -25.91 -5.18
CA GLU A 605 -6.59 -26.84 -6.27
C GLU A 605 -6.42 -28.29 -5.82
N ILE A 606 -6.48 -28.57 -4.53
CA ILE A 606 -6.30 -29.92 -4.02
C ILE A 606 -7.45 -30.83 -4.48
N ARG A 607 -7.19 -31.64 -5.50
CA ARG A 607 -8.20 -32.46 -6.16
C ARG A 607 -8.62 -33.63 -5.27
N CYS A 608 -9.91 -33.71 -4.96
CA CYS A 608 -10.54 -34.97 -4.58
C CYS A 608 -10.78 -35.85 -5.82
N SER A 609 -11.25 -37.08 -5.58
CA SER A 609 -11.69 -38.05 -6.60
C SER A 609 -12.62 -37.43 -7.67
N LYS A 610 -12.81 -38.15 -8.79
CA LYS A 610 -13.62 -37.72 -9.97
C LYS A 610 -14.91 -36.99 -9.57
N ALA A 611 -15.33 -36.01 -10.38
CA ALA A 611 -16.42 -35.09 -10.05
C ALA A 611 -17.74 -35.76 -9.61
N ASP A 612 -18.00 -36.98 -10.08
CA ASP A 612 -19.23 -37.73 -9.80
C ASP A 612 -19.13 -38.70 -8.60
N LEU A 613 -17.97 -38.75 -7.92
CA LEU A 613 -17.75 -39.60 -6.76
C LEU A 613 -17.71 -38.76 -5.48
N PRO A 614 -18.21 -39.28 -4.35
CA PRO A 614 -18.08 -38.60 -3.07
C PRO A 614 -16.60 -38.36 -2.76
N CYS A 615 -16.33 -37.22 -2.14
CA CYS A 615 -14.98 -36.84 -1.75
C CYS A 615 -14.44 -37.84 -0.70
N GLU A 616 -13.41 -38.60 -1.08
CA GLU A 616 -12.79 -39.61 -0.20
C GLU A 616 -11.73 -39.01 0.75
N ILE A 617 -11.42 -37.72 0.61
CA ILE A 617 -10.38 -37.06 1.42
C ILE A 617 -10.97 -36.65 2.77
N ASN A 618 -10.47 -37.27 3.83
CA ASN A 618 -10.84 -36.99 5.23
C ASN A 618 -9.64 -36.59 6.09
N SER A 619 -8.50 -36.26 5.47
CA SER A 619 -7.27 -35.91 6.16
C SER A 619 -7.22 -34.45 6.57
N SER A 620 -6.37 -34.15 7.55
CA SER A 620 -6.05 -32.78 7.94
C SER A 620 -5.14 -32.11 6.90
N TRP A 621 -5.21 -30.79 6.80
CA TRP A 621 -4.30 -29.98 5.98
C TRP A 621 -2.86 -30.14 6.46
N ASN A 622 -2.65 -30.29 7.77
CA ASN A 622 -1.33 -30.52 8.33
C ASN A 622 -0.72 -31.86 7.87
N ASP A 623 -1.51 -32.94 7.87
CA ASP A 623 -1.07 -34.23 7.30
C ASP A 623 -0.62 -34.05 5.83
N ARG A 624 -1.33 -33.23 5.08
CA ARG A 624 -1.10 -33.09 3.64
C ARG A 624 0.10 -32.21 3.29
N PHE A 625 0.27 -31.09 3.98
CA PHE A 625 1.35 -30.13 3.69
C PHE A 625 2.67 -30.55 4.35
N TYR A 626 2.61 -31.07 5.58
CA TYR A 626 3.80 -31.21 6.42
C TYR A 626 4.18 -32.65 6.75
N ALA A 627 3.26 -33.61 6.69
CA ALA A 627 3.62 -35.00 6.97
C ALA A 627 4.29 -35.70 5.76
N LYS A 628 4.15 -35.18 4.53
CA LYS A 628 4.71 -35.78 3.31
C LYS A 628 6.18 -36.18 3.41
N PRO A 629 7.12 -35.30 3.83
CA PRO A 629 8.55 -35.61 3.83
C PRO A 629 8.92 -36.81 4.73
N PHE A 630 7.96 -37.22 5.57
CA PHE A 630 8.11 -38.22 6.60
C PHE A 630 7.34 -39.52 6.32
N VAL A 631 6.57 -39.61 5.23
CA VAL A 631 5.86 -40.85 4.87
C VAL A 631 6.70 -41.71 3.93
N TYR A 632 7.07 -42.90 4.39
CA TYR A 632 7.88 -43.87 3.64
C TYR A 632 7.14 -45.19 3.43
N LEU A 633 7.25 -45.74 2.22
CA LEU A 633 6.87 -47.11 1.91
C LEU A 633 8.10 -48.01 2.02
N VAL A 634 8.19 -48.77 3.10
CA VAL A 634 9.24 -49.75 3.33
C VAL A 634 8.78 -51.12 2.83
N ARG A 635 9.63 -51.80 2.07
CA ARG A 635 9.40 -53.18 1.58
C ARG A 635 10.52 -54.07 2.07
N GLY A 636 10.20 -55.29 2.49
CA GLY A 636 11.21 -56.20 3.01
C GLY A 636 10.67 -57.59 3.34
N LYS A 637 11.32 -58.25 4.30
CA LYS A 637 10.83 -59.49 4.91
C LYS A 637 10.54 -59.25 6.38
N ASP A 638 9.32 -59.48 6.81
CA ASP A 638 8.96 -59.54 8.22
C ASP A 638 8.74 -61.02 8.58
N ARG A 639 9.47 -61.52 9.59
CA ARG A 639 9.48 -62.94 10.00
C ARG A 639 9.68 -63.90 8.82
N GLY A 640 10.59 -63.55 7.92
CA GLY A 640 10.94 -64.34 6.72
C GLY A 640 9.93 -64.26 5.57
N ARG A 641 8.79 -63.57 5.73
CA ARG A 641 7.76 -63.41 4.70
C ARG A 641 7.83 -62.02 4.10
N LYS A 642 7.61 -61.89 2.78
CA LYS A 642 7.56 -60.58 2.12
C LYS A 642 6.46 -59.72 2.75
N ALA A 643 6.79 -58.50 3.10
CA ALA A 643 5.87 -57.54 3.69
C ALA A 643 6.19 -56.12 3.22
N TRP A 644 5.20 -55.24 3.38
CA TRP A 644 5.32 -53.81 3.16
C TRP A 644 4.71 -53.05 4.33
N HIS A 645 5.26 -51.86 4.62
CA HIS A 645 4.83 -50.98 5.69
C HIS A 645 4.87 -49.53 5.21
N TYR A 646 3.76 -48.81 5.38
CA TYR A 646 3.78 -47.35 5.33
C TYR A 646 4.08 -46.82 6.73
N VAL A 647 5.10 -45.98 6.85
CA VAL A 647 5.58 -45.42 8.12
C VAL A 647 5.59 -43.90 8.00
N LEU A 648 4.95 -43.22 8.97
CA LEU A 648 5.14 -41.80 9.22
C LEU A 648 6.28 -41.68 10.24
N VAL A 649 7.45 -41.30 9.75
CA VAL A 649 8.71 -41.20 10.49
C VAL A 649 8.71 -39.93 11.34
N ASP A 650 9.20 -40.00 12.57
CA ASP A 650 9.38 -38.81 13.41
C ASP A 650 10.50 -37.94 12.81
N GLU A 651 10.32 -36.62 12.75
CA GLU A 651 11.24 -35.70 12.08
C GLU A 651 12.67 -35.78 12.60
N ASP A 652 12.84 -35.87 13.92
CA ASP A 652 14.12 -36.02 14.63
C ASP A 652 14.81 -37.36 14.36
N LYS A 653 14.07 -38.36 13.88
CA LYS A 653 14.57 -39.70 13.57
C LYS A 653 14.80 -39.94 12.10
N LEU A 654 14.48 -38.97 11.22
CA LEU A 654 14.50 -39.15 9.78
C LEU A 654 15.86 -39.64 9.24
N GLU A 655 16.96 -39.03 9.68
CA GLU A 655 18.30 -39.39 9.21
C GLU A 655 18.75 -40.76 9.74
N SER A 656 18.42 -41.08 10.98
CA SER A 656 18.66 -42.41 11.55
C SER A 656 17.83 -43.48 10.86
N PHE A 657 16.56 -43.18 10.54
CA PHE A 657 15.68 -44.06 9.78
C PHE A 657 16.26 -44.37 8.39
N LYS A 658 16.65 -43.35 7.61
CA LYS A 658 17.26 -43.52 6.29
C LYS A 658 18.52 -44.38 6.35
N SER A 659 19.37 -44.13 7.35
CA SER A 659 20.60 -44.90 7.58
C SER A 659 20.30 -46.38 7.90
N GLN A 660 19.33 -46.62 8.77
CA GLN A 660 18.99 -47.98 9.19
C GLN A 660 18.27 -48.78 8.09
N VAL A 661 17.40 -48.14 7.30
CA VAL A 661 16.76 -48.77 6.13
C VAL A 661 17.82 -49.30 5.15
N ALA A 662 18.91 -48.57 4.96
CA ALA A 662 20.01 -49.00 4.10
C ALA A 662 20.76 -50.24 4.64
N SER A 663 20.74 -50.49 5.95
CA SER A 663 21.42 -51.64 6.56
C SER A 663 20.68 -52.97 6.37
N GLY A 664 19.39 -52.93 6.04
CA GLY A 664 18.57 -54.09 5.69
C GLY A 664 17.87 -54.82 6.85
N ASP A 665 18.19 -54.50 8.10
CA ASP A 665 17.44 -54.96 9.28
C ASP A 665 16.98 -53.75 10.11
N ILE A 666 15.67 -53.59 10.26
CA ILE A 666 15.09 -52.40 10.87
C ILE A 666 13.80 -52.72 11.64
N ASP A 667 13.74 -52.24 12.88
CA ASP A 667 12.49 -52.18 13.64
C ASP A 667 11.82 -50.82 13.41
N LEU A 668 10.84 -50.82 12.50
CA LEU A 668 10.14 -49.61 12.07
C LEU A 668 9.40 -48.89 13.21
N SER A 669 9.01 -49.62 14.27
CA SER A 669 8.26 -49.04 15.40
C SER A 669 9.09 -48.04 16.22
N LYS A 670 10.42 -48.08 16.10
CA LYS A 670 11.34 -47.15 16.78
C LYS A 670 11.41 -45.78 16.11
N TYR A 671 11.05 -45.71 14.83
CA TYR A 671 11.28 -44.53 13.98
C TYR A 671 10.03 -43.69 13.75
N GLY A 672 8.84 -44.18 14.09
CA GLY A 672 7.61 -43.41 13.98
C GLY A 672 6.37 -44.29 13.97
N LYS A 673 5.27 -43.74 13.47
CA LYS A 673 3.96 -44.41 13.44
C LYS A 673 3.81 -45.25 12.17
N ILE A 674 3.59 -46.55 12.34
CA ILE A 674 3.17 -47.42 11.24
C ILE A 674 1.72 -47.06 10.88
N LEU A 675 1.51 -46.55 9.67
CA LEU A 675 0.20 -46.15 9.16
C LEU A 675 -0.59 -47.36 8.64
N HIS A 676 0.07 -48.18 7.82
CA HIS A 676 -0.51 -49.39 7.24
C HIS A 676 0.57 -50.46 7.05
N SER A 677 0.16 -51.72 7.01
CA SER A 677 1.06 -52.85 6.76
C SER A 677 0.32 -53.98 6.09
N GLY A 678 1.06 -54.83 5.37
CA GLY A 678 0.49 -56.03 4.79
C GLY A 678 1.54 -57.00 4.28
N TRP A 679 1.09 -58.23 4.03
CA TRP A 679 1.91 -59.27 3.43
C TRP A 679 1.96 -59.10 1.91
N GLY A 680 3.06 -59.55 1.30
CA GLY A 680 3.30 -59.47 -0.14
C GLY A 680 4.42 -58.50 -0.50
N LYS A 681 4.64 -58.32 -1.81
CA LYS A 681 5.69 -57.44 -2.33
C LYS A 681 5.28 -55.97 -2.31
N ASP A 682 4.02 -55.70 -2.62
CA ASP A 682 3.51 -54.36 -2.87
C ASP A 682 2.14 -54.14 -2.19
N PRO A 683 1.84 -52.91 -1.74
CA PRO A 683 0.53 -52.55 -1.21
C PRO A 683 -0.57 -52.63 -2.29
N PRO A 684 -1.83 -52.90 -1.89
CA PRO A 684 -2.99 -52.79 -2.78
C PRO A 684 -3.09 -51.41 -3.45
N LYS A 685 -3.49 -51.37 -4.73
CA LYS A 685 -3.57 -50.12 -5.52
C LYS A 685 -4.52 -49.09 -4.90
N ASP A 686 -5.62 -49.52 -4.29
CA ASP A 686 -6.56 -48.65 -3.59
C ASP A 686 -5.93 -47.99 -2.37
N LEU A 687 -5.08 -48.72 -1.64
CA LEU A 687 -4.35 -48.18 -0.50
C LEU A 687 -3.29 -47.18 -0.93
N VAL A 688 -2.52 -47.49 -1.98
CA VAL A 688 -1.55 -46.55 -2.56
C VAL A 688 -2.26 -45.25 -2.91
N ARG A 689 -3.38 -45.33 -3.64
CA ARG A 689 -4.19 -44.17 -3.99
C ARG A 689 -4.68 -43.39 -2.76
N ARG A 690 -5.12 -44.06 -1.68
CA ARG A 690 -5.52 -43.38 -0.44
C ARG A 690 -4.35 -42.67 0.24
N MET A 691 -3.18 -43.29 0.27
CA MET A 691 -1.96 -42.69 0.82
C MET A 691 -1.53 -41.48 0.00
N ASP A 692 -1.59 -41.59 -1.32
CA ASP A 692 -1.30 -40.50 -2.23
C ASP A 692 -2.29 -39.36 -2.03
N LEU A 693 -3.60 -39.63 -1.97
CA LEU A 693 -4.62 -38.61 -1.74
C LEU A 693 -4.51 -37.92 -0.37
N LYS A 694 -3.99 -38.62 0.64
CA LYS A 694 -3.89 -38.14 2.02
C LYS A 694 -2.61 -37.37 2.29
N TYR A 695 -1.47 -37.90 1.83
CA TYR A 695 -0.14 -37.43 2.24
C TYR A 695 0.70 -36.92 1.06
N LEU A 696 0.32 -37.19 -0.19
CA LEU A 696 1.08 -36.71 -1.34
C LEU A 696 0.27 -35.60 -2.06
N PRO A 697 0.89 -34.50 -2.50
CA PRO A 697 0.30 -33.67 -3.52
C PRO A 697 0.09 -34.59 -4.73
N THR A 698 -1.06 -34.45 -5.38
CA THR A 698 -1.23 -34.98 -6.73
C THR A 698 -0.17 -34.27 -7.58
N VAL A 699 0.99 -34.90 -7.73
CA VAL A 699 2.00 -34.49 -8.69
C VAL A 699 1.27 -34.45 -10.02
N ASP A 700 1.40 -33.34 -10.74
CA ASP A 700 0.92 -33.30 -12.11
C ASP A 700 1.61 -34.48 -12.82
N PRO A 701 0.90 -35.39 -13.51
CA PRO A 701 1.48 -36.62 -14.04
C PRO A 701 2.67 -36.43 -15.02
N ASP A 702 3.00 -35.18 -15.35
CA ASP A 702 4.07 -34.76 -16.24
C ASP A 702 5.37 -34.33 -15.50
N GLU A 703 5.43 -34.44 -14.16
CA GLU A 703 6.66 -34.43 -13.33
C GLU A 703 7.00 -35.85 -12.83
#